data_AF-A7SJ97-F1
#
_entry.id   AF-A7SJ97-F1
#
_cell.length_a   1.000
_cell.length_b   1.000
_cell.length_c   1.000
_cell.angle_alpha   90.00
_cell.angle_beta   90.00
_cell.angle_gamma   90.00
#
_symmetry.space_group_name_H-M   'P 1'
#
loop_
_entity.id
_entity.type
_entity.pdbx_description
1 polymer ?
#
loop_
_entity_poly.entity_id
_entity_poly.type
_entity_poly.pdbx_seq_one_letter_code
_entity_poly.pdbx_strand_id
1 'polypeptide(L)'
;MLPSLLAACLLVVFVRGDIYMHNPRGSNNRLDESGRARNNANRMFDSQNNNRGGYNVGSLYYYEGSALSIEWTNQHSCGDPNNHCEMVMQYMCGENVRDGVTTQTVPENPILCQNFDCNTDKRFGMHENYEYYTNCKYRNRNKGLFTADQKLRGNSAKYTRQNPGGTRRGYECPEERDHYPYWHPTPWKDIAVLTNNPERCKLYQSESENIKGRYACEVPEEYISSSRWRNYIIPSTEDECKAFRYPQNSPNGTRATWKQFPSHDLPPPDCRETDWSRDNHLGNGIGGYANTYNWTLPDLNHEQCVLRIRYNISTGEFNGWDAKVNSSLNQPLKPKTPGSLLDVGEKFGLDSQAAAERGYIYKQNPVVSMFPGEAGKIFNLQLAINTNQLGRVFQDRSHTFAVRRRPGNLKGKNIHNVNVRGKRGNIVQVYPAVEYDFTPNTVLMRNGDYVHFQWTGSNTNPNNNDGQGSAGTDRSNVLVLEKQRYPEGREKPETVHGQWGGNYPEHFKKATFLGLERDDLTSLATLNTAQFRGEMSELDDAGTYFDLGPRKVTGTGTYHYMCSRNNNFSNRSQKGRIVIGDSAVYGKKIGVMGGAIEFGEGEGVWFEKNTLGQLVNIQLEKMPSDKGDAMVKDKGGKMGVGDEYASEFLLINPQALRTREKFSVKLGIVRGVTDDIEMYRSADSENLRTWYKVPGASVNEGVVSFQTDKGGVYVARTVTNKAAIAGIVIACVIILVIIGGTVFYFRKHPDKLTQINTSISNVCRSCKSEV
;
A
#
# COMPACT_ATOMS: atom_id res chain seq x y z
N MET A 1 26.71 62.13 2.82
CA MET A 1 27.27 60.77 2.76
C MET A 1 26.55 59.93 3.81
N LEU A 2 25.49 59.22 3.41
CA LEU A 2 24.66 58.38 4.29
C LEU A 2 25.13 56.93 4.18
N PRO A 3 25.21 56.16 5.28
CA PRO A 3 25.65 54.79 5.25
C PRO A 3 24.51 53.85 4.81
N SER A 4 24.90 52.88 3.99
CA SER A 4 24.10 51.79 3.46
C SER A 4 23.42 50.98 4.57
N LEU A 5 22.09 51.05 4.63
CA LEU A 5 21.27 50.22 5.52
C LEU A 5 20.87 48.91 4.80
N LEU A 6 21.25 47.81 5.45
CA LEU A 6 20.81 46.42 5.28
C LEU A 6 19.61 46.17 4.33
N ALA A 7 19.92 45.59 3.17
CA ALA A 7 19.01 44.69 2.47
C ALA A 7 19.40 43.24 2.83
N ALA A 8 19.14 42.82 4.07
CA ALA A 8 19.18 41.40 4.42
C ALA A 8 17.90 40.76 3.86
N CYS A 9 18.00 40.16 2.68
CA CYS A 9 16.94 39.37 2.06
C CYS A 9 16.40 38.31 3.04
N LEU A 10 15.18 38.54 3.53
CA LEU A 10 14.32 37.49 4.08
C LEU A 10 13.89 36.58 2.93
N LEU A 11 14.80 35.73 2.45
CA LEU A 11 14.46 34.57 1.65
C LEU A 11 13.78 33.56 2.57
N VAL A 12 12.47 33.74 2.78
CA VAL A 12 11.62 32.68 3.32
C VAL A 12 11.51 31.63 2.22
N VAL A 13 12.45 30.70 2.21
CA VAL A 13 12.38 29.51 1.36
C VAL A 13 11.23 28.65 1.88
N PHE A 14 10.04 28.82 1.31
CA PHE A 14 8.96 27.85 1.49
C PHE A 14 9.34 26.62 0.68
N VAL A 15 9.89 25.60 1.33
CA VAL A 15 9.96 24.26 0.74
C VAL A 15 8.51 23.80 0.58
N ARG A 16 8.09 23.67 -0.68
CA ARG A 16 6.79 23.16 -1.10
C ARG A 16 7.08 21.94 -1.96
N GLY A 17 6.94 20.71 -1.44
CA GLY A 17 7.04 19.54 -2.31
C GLY A 17 7.49 18.22 -1.73
N ASP A 18 6.73 17.60 -0.82
CA ASP A 18 7.26 16.47 -0.07
C ASP A 18 6.58 15.13 -0.30
N ILE A 19 5.40 15.08 -0.94
CA ILE A 19 4.82 13.82 -1.42
C ILE A 19 4.06 13.97 -2.73
N TYR A 20 4.32 13.10 -3.71
CA TYR A 20 3.61 13.08 -4.99
C TYR A 20 3.08 11.68 -5.26
N MET A 21 1.77 11.57 -5.47
CA MET A 21 1.14 10.30 -5.76
C MET A 21 1.08 10.07 -7.27
N HIS A 22 1.59 8.94 -7.74
CA HIS A 22 1.74 8.60 -9.15
C HIS A 22 0.69 7.61 -9.66
N ASN A 23 0.27 6.67 -8.80
CA ASN A 23 -0.83 5.74 -9.08
C ASN A 23 -1.67 5.51 -7.81
N PRO A 24 -3.02 5.57 -7.86
CA PRO A 24 -3.77 6.28 -8.90
C PRO A 24 -3.27 7.73 -9.03
N ARG A 25 -3.48 8.36 -10.18
CA ARG A 25 -2.89 9.68 -10.48
C ARG A 25 -3.25 10.72 -9.42
N GLY A 26 -2.23 11.27 -8.77
CA GLY A 26 -2.34 12.41 -7.84
C GLY A 26 -2.74 13.69 -8.57
N SER A 27 -3.78 14.35 -8.06
CA SER A 27 -4.27 15.61 -8.61
C SER A 27 -3.39 16.78 -8.19
N ASN A 28 -2.88 16.81 -6.95
CA ASN A 28 -2.17 17.94 -6.39
C ASN A 28 -2.91 19.31 -6.57
N ASN A 29 -4.25 19.30 -6.48
CA ASN A 29 -5.18 20.38 -6.85
C ASN A 29 -5.29 20.73 -8.35
N ARG A 30 -4.54 20.06 -9.22
CA ARG A 30 -4.64 20.20 -10.67
C ARG A 30 -5.96 19.63 -11.20
N LEU A 31 -6.46 20.20 -12.29
CA LEU A 31 -7.61 19.73 -13.06
C LEU A 31 -7.16 19.46 -14.49
N ASP A 32 -7.36 20.36 -15.44
CA ASP A 32 -7.10 20.19 -16.86
C ASP A 32 -6.26 21.35 -17.43
N GLU A 33 -5.42 21.98 -16.60
CA GLU A 33 -4.72 23.21 -16.99
C GLU A 33 -3.58 22.97 -17.99
N SER A 34 -3.47 23.80 -19.04
CA SER A 34 -2.39 23.74 -20.04
C SER A 34 -1.03 24.24 -19.54
N GLY A 35 -0.99 24.90 -18.38
CA GLY A 35 0.26 25.33 -17.74
C GLY A 35 1.00 24.20 -17.04
N ARG A 36 2.33 24.35 -16.88
CA ARG A 36 3.16 23.40 -16.11
C ARG A 36 2.80 23.35 -14.62
N ALA A 37 2.37 24.48 -14.08
CA ALA A 37 1.87 24.59 -12.71
C ALA A 37 0.34 24.47 -12.68
N ARG A 38 -0.22 23.96 -11.60
CA ARG A 38 -1.66 24.10 -11.28
C ARG A 38 -2.04 25.57 -11.19
N ASN A 39 -3.27 25.92 -11.58
CA ASN A 39 -3.74 27.31 -11.57
C ASN A 39 -4.16 27.77 -10.17
N ASN A 40 -4.64 26.86 -9.31
CA ASN A 40 -5.14 27.21 -7.99
C ASN A 40 -4.74 26.17 -6.92
N ALA A 41 -3.81 26.54 -6.04
CA ALA A 41 -3.37 25.69 -4.93
C ALA A 41 -4.41 25.56 -3.79
N ASN A 42 -5.48 26.36 -3.81
CA ASN A 42 -6.54 26.35 -2.79
C ASN A 42 -7.84 25.69 -3.30
N ARG A 43 -7.80 25.02 -4.46
CA ARG A 43 -9.02 24.50 -5.11
C ARG A 43 -9.75 23.47 -4.24
N MET A 44 -9.04 22.45 -3.79
CA MET A 44 -9.60 21.26 -3.12
C MET A 44 -9.05 21.04 -1.70
N PHE A 45 -7.73 21.09 -1.53
CA PHE A 45 -7.04 20.71 -0.28
C PHE A 45 -5.67 21.36 -0.15
N ASP A 46 -5.07 21.33 1.03
CA ASP A 46 -3.69 21.79 1.24
C ASP A 46 -2.68 20.70 0.91
N SER A 47 -2.20 20.65 -0.32
CA SER A 47 -1.19 19.63 -0.65
C SER A 47 0.16 19.92 0.01
N GLN A 48 0.47 21.19 0.29
CA GLN A 48 1.80 21.68 0.66
C GLN A 48 2.91 21.33 -0.36
N ASN A 49 2.53 20.83 -1.53
CA ASN A 49 3.44 20.42 -2.57
C ASN A 49 3.76 21.53 -3.56
N ASN A 50 4.79 21.30 -4.38
CA ASN A 50 5.14 22.15 -5.51
C ASN A 50 3.96 22.29 -6.48
N ASN A 51 3.72 23.49 -7.00
CA ASN A 51 2.64 23.75 -7.95
C ASN A 51 2.76 22.95 -9.25
N ARG A 52 3.96 22.46 -9.61
CA ARG A 52 4.21 21.67 -10.84
C ARG A 52 3.88 20.18 -10.71
N GLY A 53 3.66 19.68 -9.49
CA GLY A 53 3.25 18.30 -9.26
C GLY A 53 1.81 18.04 -9.73
N GLY A 54 1.42 16.77 -9.74
CA GLY A 54 0.09 16.32 -10.15
C GLY A 54 -0.10 16.17 -11.66
N TYR A 55 -1.20 15.50 -12.00
CA TYR A 55 -1.58 15.11 -13.35
C TYR A 55 -2.85 15.81 -13.79
N ASN A 56 -3.12 15.82 -15.11
CA ASN A 56 -4.41 16.28 -15.59
C ASN A 56 -5.48 15.22 -15.27
N VAL A 57 -6.70 15.70 -15.06
CA VAL A 57 -7.86 14.93 -14.64
C VAL A 57 -8.16 13.79 -15.60
N GLY A 58 -8.48 12.65 -15.00
CA GLY A 58 -8.92 11.45 -15.68
C GLY A 58 -9.31 10.40 -14.65
N SER A 59 -10.48 9.79 -14.84
CA SER A 59 -11.04 8.80 -13.92
C SER A 59 -10.89 7.40 -14.48
N LEU A 60 -10.61 6.45 -13.59
CA LEU A 60 -10.55 5.02 -13.87
C LEU A 60 -11.60 4.30 -13.03
N TYR A 61 -11.91 3.05 -13.38
CA TYR A 61 -12.64 2.16 -12.48
C TYR A 61 -11.83 0.91 -12.18
N TYR A 62 -12.11 0.32 -11.03
CA TYR A 62 -11.52 -0.93 -10.59
C TYR A 62 -12.60 -1.88 -10.10
N TYR A 63 -12.35 -3.18 -10.18
CA TYR A 63 -13.24 -4.17 -9.58
C TYR A 63 -12.87 -4.43 -8.12
N GLU A 64 -13.87 -4.61 -7.27
CA GLU A 64 -13.70 -5.11 -5.90
C GLU A 64 -12.78 -6.35 -5.87
N GLY A 65 -12.00 -6.50 -4.80
CA GLY A 65 -11.03 -7.59 -4.62
C GLY A 65 -9.84 -7.58 -5.60
N SER A 66 -9.78 -6.66 -6.56
CA SER A 66 -8.55 -6.44 -7.33
C SER A 66 -7.59 -5.54 -6.55
N ALA A 67 -6.28 -5.67 -6.81
CA ALA A 67 -5.28 -4.84 -6.16
C ALA A 67 -5.08 -3.52 -6.91
N LEU A 68 -5.16 -2.41 -6.19
CA LEU A 68 -4.71 -1.08 -6.63
C LEU A 68 -3.33 -0.82 -6.04
N SER A 69 -2.30 -0.77 -6.89
CA SER A 69 -0.94 -0.42 -6.49
C SER A 69 -0.84 1.09 -6.26
N ILE A 70 -0.91 1.53 -5.02
CA ILE A 70 -0.66 2.91 -4.64
C ILE A 70 0.84 3.16 -4.76
N GLU A 71 1.21 4.15 -5.58
CA GLU A 71 2.60 4.48 -5.87
C GLU A 71 2.87 5.96 -5.60
N TRP A 72 3.97 6.26 -4.92
CA TRP A 72 4.35 7.63 -4.60
C TRP A 72 5.86 7.84 -4.57
N THR A 73 6.23 9.11 -4.63
CA THR A 73 7.56 9.62 -4.29
C THR A 73 7.44 10.62 -3.15
N ASN A 74 8.48 10.74 -2.33
CA ASN A 74 8.50 11.70 -1.22
C ASN A 74 9.89 12.32 -1.07
N GLN A 75 9.97 13.64 -0.86
CA GLN A 75 11.25 14.34 -0.90
C GLN A 75 12.11 14.03 0.32
N HIS A 76 11.53 14.00 1.51
CA HIS A 76 12.24 13.65 2.73
C HIS A 76 12.33 12.12 2.90
N SER A 77 13.29 11.63 3.67
CA SER A 77 13.48 10.18 3.85
C SER A 77 12.36 9.53 4.67
N CYS A 78 12.30 8.20 4.63
CA CYS A 78 11.48 7.33 5.45
C CYS A 78 12.29 6.04 5.63
N GLY A 79 12.13 5.35 6.76
CA GLY A 79 12.94 4.18 7.09
C GLY A 79 14.43 4.50 7.25
N ASP A 80 14.75 5.76 7.54
CA ASP A 80 16.09 6.35 7.58
C ASP A 80 16.25 7.16 8.88
N PRO A 81 17.46 7.26 9.47
CA PRO A 81 17.65 7.94 10.76
C PRO A 81 17.44 9.45 10.74
N ASN A 82 17.37 10.10 9.57
CA ASN A 82 17.33 11.55 9.48
C ASN A 82 16.01 12.17 9.94
N ASN A 83 14.90 11.43 9.92
CA ASN A 83 13.59 11.94 10.32
C ASN A 83 12.67 10.86 10.90
N HIS A 84 11.63 11.30 11.59
CA HIS A 84 10.47 10.47 11.89
C HIS A 84 9.47 10.61 10.75
N CYS A 85 9.01 9.49 10.20
CA CYS A 85 8.09 9.44 9.06
C CYS A 85 6.89 8.53 9.36
N GLU A 86 5.70 8.97 8.95
CA GLU A 86 4.48 8.18 8.84
C GLU A 86 3.80 8.47 7.49
N MET A 87 3.47 7.41 6.75
CA MET A 87 2.62 7.44 5.56
C MET A 87 1.23 6.94 5.95
N VAL A 88 0.21 7.79 5.87
CA VAL A 88 -1.18 7.43 6.19
C VAL A 88 -2.00 7.45 4.92
N MET A 89 -2.48 6.28 4.50
CA MET A 89 -3.29 6.11 3.30
C MET A 89 -4.75 5.94 3.67
N GLN A 90 -5.62 6.71 3.01
CA GLN A 90 -7.04 6.79 3.32
C GLN A 90 -7.86 6.93 2.05
N TYR A 91 -9.14 6.60 2.12
CA TYR A 91 -10.09 6.83 1.04
C TYR A 91 -11.40 7.41 1.54
N MET A 92 -12.16 7.97 0.60
CA MET A 92 -13.54 8.42 0.80
C MET A 92 -14.34 8.11 -0.45
N CYS A 93 -15.59 7.72 -0.29
CA CYS A 93 -16.56 7.60 -1.37
C CYS A 93 -17.85 8.31 -0.97
N GLY A 94 -18.52 8.94 -1.93
CA GLY A 94 -19.82 9.57 -1.73
C GLY A 94 -20.34 10.25 -3.00
N GLU A 95 -21.66 10.37 -3.13
CA GLU A 95 -22.34 10.87 -4.35
C GLU A 95 -21.88 12.26 -4.80
N ASN A 96 -21.39 13.07 -3.86
CA ASN A 96 -20.93 14.42 -4.14
C ASN A 96 -19.41 14.53 -4.28
N VAL A 97 -18.64 13.45 -4.08
CA VAL A 97 -17.18 13.43 -4.27
C VAL A 97 -16.88 13.62 -5.76
N ARG A 98 -16.09 14.63 -6.13
CA ARG A 98 -15.86 15.00 -7.53
C ARG A 98 -14.65 15.90 -7.73
N ASP A 99 -14.06 15.81 -8.92
CA ASP A 99 -13.06 16.77 -9.41
C ASP A 99 -13.70 18.10 -9.85
N GLY A 100 -14.93 18.10 -10.36
CA GLY A 100 -15.55 19.29 -10.96
C GLY A 100 -14.92 19.69 -12.29
N VAL A 101 -15.33 20.83 -12.85
CA VAL A 101 -14.94 21.31 -14.19
C VAL A 101 -14.31 22.71 -14.17
N THR A 102 -14.10 23.29 -12.98
CA THR A 102 -13.39 24.56 -12.84
C THR A 102 -12.22 24.46 -11.86
N THR A 103 -11.22 25.31 -12.10
CA THR A 103 -10.07 25.48 -11.21
C THR A 103 -10.39 26.40 -10.01
N GLN A 104 -11.56 27.03 -9.99
CA GLN A 104 -11.97 27.87 -8.87
C GLN A 104 -12.25 27.03 -7.61
N THR A 105 -11.94 27.61 -6.45
CA THR A 105 -12.28 27.00 -5.15
C THR A 105 -13.79 27.09 -4.94
N VAL A 106 -14.42 25.99 -4.51
CA VAL A 106 -15.85 25.97 -4.17
C VAL A 106 -16.21 27.13 -3.22
N PRO A 107 -17.30 27.89 -3.44
CA PRO A 107 -17.65 29.03 -2.60
C PRO A 107 -18.00 28.63 -1.16
N GLU A 108 -17.83 29.55 -0.21
CA GLU A 108 -18.29 29.35 1.17
C GLU A 108 -19.70 29.91 1.40
N ASN A 109 -20.07 30.93 0.63
CA ASN A 109 -21.40 31.51 0.66
C ASN A 109 -22.28 30.76 -0.36
N PRO A 110 -23.32 30.02 0.08
CA PRO A 110 -24.16 29.25 -0.82
C PRO A 110 -24.85 30.08 -1.90
N ILE A 111 -25.03 31.39 -1.69
CA ILE A 111 -25.57 32.33 -2.71
C ILE A 111 -24.73 32.36 -4.01
N LEU A 112 -23.44 32.02 -3.93
CA LEU A 112 -22.55 31.96 -5.09
C LEU A 112 -22.58 30.60 -5.83
N CYS A 113 -23.35 29.65 -5.31
CA CYS A 113 -23.53 28.31 -5.85
C CYS A 113 -24.88 28.21 -6.56
N GLN A 114 -24.98 27.30 -7.54
CA GLN A 114 -26.24 27.00 -8.21
C GLN A 114 -27.30 26.56 -7.19
N ASN A 115 -28.54 27.04 -7.36
CA ASN A 115 -29.67 26.73 -6.48
C ASN A 115 -29.42 26.99 -4.98
N PHE A 116 -28.49 27.89 -4.64
CA PHE A 116 -28.09 28.17 -3.27
C PHE A 116 -27.48 26.96 -2.53
N ASP A 117 -26.94 25.98 -3.26
CA ASP A 117 -26.38 24.76 -2.70
C ASP A 117 -25.03 24.40 -3.35
N CYS A 118 -23.96 24.49 -2.57
CA CYS A 118 -22.62 24.16 -3.05
C CYS A 118 -22.33 22.65 -3.10
N ASN A 119 -23.09 21.84 -2.37
CA ASN A 119 -22.91 20.39 -2.40
C ASN A 119 -23.31 19.81 -3.75
N THR A 120 -24.34 20.35 -4.38
CA THR A 120 -24.86 19.89 -5.68
C THR A 120 -24.33 20.68 -6.88
N ASP A 121 -23.66 21.82 -6.68
CA ASP A 121 -22.99 22.57 -7.76
C ASP A 121 -21.75 21.82 -8.28
N LYS A 122 -21.95 21.00 -9.31
CA LYS A 122 -20.92 20.15 -9.92
C LYS A 122 -19.84 20.93 -10.66
N ARG A 123 -19.95 22.26 -10.79
CA ARG A 123 -18.88 23.06 -11.40
C ARG A 123 -17.59 22.94 -10.59
N PHE A 124 -17.71 23.02 -9.27
CA PHE A 124 -16.57 22.99 -8.37
C PHE A 124 -16.23 21.55 -7.98
N GLY A 125 -14.93 21.29 -7.81
CA GLY A 125 -14.49 20.07 -7.16
C GLY A 125 -14.84 20.09 -5.67
N MET A 126 -15.14 18.92 -5.14
CA MET A 126 -15.47 18.73 -3.73
C MET A 126 -15.12 17.29 -3.31
N HIS A 127 -14.28 17.13 -2.28
CA HIS A 127 -14.05 15.83 -1.65
C HIS A 127 -14.86 15.76 -0.35
N GLU A 128 -14.59 16.66 0.58
CA GLU A 128 -15.41 16.88 1.76
C GLU A 128 -16.59 17.82 1.47
N ASN A 129 -17.76 17.57 2.06
CA ASN A 129 -18.96 18.38 1.84
C ASN A 129 -19.00 19.68 2.67
N TYR A 130 -19.98 20.53 2.36
CA TYR A 130 -20.16 21.82 3.03
C TYR A 130 -20.39 21.69 4.53
N GLU A 131 -21.16 20.71 4.97
CA GLU A 131 -21.51 20.47 6.37
C GLU A 131 -20.28 20.10 7.19
N TYR A 132 -19.44 19.21 6.66
CA TYR A 132 -18.19 18.82 7.30
C TYR A 132 -17.25 20.01 7.48
N TYR A 133 -17.06 20.82 6.42
CA TYR A 133 -16.25 22.03 6.51
C TYR A 133 -16.84 23.05 7.47
N THR A 134 -18.16 23.23 7.46
CA THR A 134 -18.88 24.16 8.33
C THR A 134 -18.71 23.76 9.79
N ASN A 135 -18.81 22.46 10.11
CA ASN A 135 -18.51 21.96 11.44
C ASN A 135 -17.07 22.29 11.84
N CYS A 136 -16.08 21.99 10.99
CA CYS A 136 -14.68 22.35 11.26
C CYS A 136 -14.45 23.87 11.41
N LYS A 137 -15.15 24.69 10.62
CA LYS A 137 -15.02 26.14 10.64
C LYS A 137 -15.42 26.75 11.98
N TYR A 138 -16.48 26.22 12.58
CA TYR A 138 -17.08 26.76 13.81
C TYR A 138 -16.72 25.95 15.07
N ARG A 139 -16.22 24.72 14.93
CA ARG A 139 -15.71 23.92 16.04
C ARG A 139 -14.46 24.54 16.63
N ASN A 140 -14.44 24.69 17.95
CA ASN A 140 -13.23 25.09 18.70
C ASN A 140 -12.10 24.12 18.34
N ARG A 141 -10.90 24.65 18.06
CA ARG A 141 -9.72 23.80 17.92
C ARG A 141 -9.40 23.09 19.24
N ASN A 142 -8.64 22.01 19.16
CA ASN A 142 -8.01 21.45 20.33
C ASN A 142 -6.92 22.41 20.84
N LYS A 143 -7.21 23.11 21.94
CA LYS A 143 -6.31 24.08 22.56
C LYS A 143 -5.14 23.41 23.30
N GLY A 144 -5.15 22.09 23.49
CA GLY A 144 -4.06 21.31 24.07
C GLY A 144 -2.89 21.05 23.13
N LEU A 145 -3.03 21.36 21.84
CA LEU A 145 -2.00 21.06 20.83
C LEU A 145 -0.78 22.00 20.91
N PHE A 146 0.40 21.42 20.71
CA PHE A 146 1.64 22.16 20.53
C PHE A 146 1.63 22.94 19.21
N THR A 147 1.81 24.26 19.28
CA THR A 147 1.90 25.16 18.13
C THR A 147 3.26 25.84 18.02
N ALA A 148 4.22 25.45 18.86
CA ALA A 148 5.52 26.10 18.97
C ALA A 148 5.36 27.62 19.18
N ASP A 149 6.11 28.42 18.42
CA ASP A 149 6.09 29.88 18.44
C ASP A 149 5.06 30.50 17.46
N GLN A 150 4.20 29.68 16.83
CA GLN A 150 3.20 30.17 15.87
C GLN A 150 2.03 30.88 16.57
N LYS A 151 1.76 32.12 16.15
CA LYS A 151 0.61 32.91 16.60
C LYS A 151 -0.59 32.66 15.70
N LEU A 152 -1.56 31.91 16.21
CA LEU A 152 -2.78 31.61 15.45
C LEU A 152 -3.73 32.81 15.43
N ARG A 153 -4.41 33.01 14.31
CA ARG A 153 -5.35 34.15 14.12
C ARG A 153 -6.78 33.87 14.59
N GLY A 154 -7.06 32.70 15.14
CA GLY A 154 -8.38 32.33 15.62
C GLY A 154 -8.38 31.01 16.39
N ASN A 155 -9.56 30.66 16.91
CA ASN A 155 -9.74 29.57 17.88
C ASN A 155 -10.54 28.39 17.36
N SER A 156 -10.90 28.35 16.07
CA SER A 156 -11.57 27.18 15.47
C SER A 156 -10.60 26.17 14.85
N ALA A 157 -11.08 24.96 14.55
CA ALA A 157 -10.30 23.86 13.98
C ALA A 157 -9.70 24.17 12.58
N LYS A 158 -10.01 25.33 12.00
CA LYS A 158 -9.30 25.86 10.81
C LYS A 158 -7.89 26.38 11.11
N TYR A 159 -7.62 26.73 12.37
CA TYR A 159 -6.36 27.33 12.79
C TYR A 159 -5.48 26.26 13.45
N THR A 160 -4.43 25.87 12.74
CA THR A 160 -3.42 24.90 13.20
C THR A 160 -2.03 25.52 13.14
N ARG A 161 -1.00 24.83 13.67
CA ARG A 161 0.40 25.27 13.54
C ARG A 161 0.79 25.48 12.06
N GLN A 162 0.34 24.61 11.16
CA GLN A 162 0.64 24.68 9.73
C GLN A 162 -0.32 25.59 8.94
N ASN A 163 -1.49 25.92 9.50
CA ASN A 163 -2.45 26.86 8.91
C ASN A 163 -2.84 28.00 9.87
N PRO A 164 -1.87 28.79 10.37
CA PRO A 164 -2.11 29.77 11.44
C PRO A 164 -3.02 30.93 11.02
N GLY A 165 -3.12 31.19 9.71
CA GLY A 165 -4.02 32.17 9.13
C GLY A 165 -5.45 31.67 8.89
N GLY A 166 -5.73 30.37 9.04
CA GLY A 166 -7.05 29.79 8.75
C GLY A 166 -7.43 29.81 7.26
N THR A 167 -6.43 29.83 6.37
CA THR A 167 -6.63 29.86 4.91
C THR A 167 -7.48 28.66 4.47
N ARG A 168 -8.54 28.94 3.73
CA ARG A 168 -9.48 27.93 3.22
C ARG A 168 -8.96 27.31 1.93
N ARG A 169 -9.08 25.99 1.82
CA ARG A 169 -8.71 25.20 0.63
C ARG A 169 -9.78 24.16 0.41
N GLY A 170 -10.60 24.38 -0.60
CA GLY A 170 -11.88 23.67 -0.74
C GLY A 170 -12.68 23.68 0.57
N TYR A 171 -13.10 22.48 0.96
CA TYR A 171 -13.82 22.16 2.19
C TYR A 171 -13.01 21.26 3.14
N GLU A 172 -11.69 21.22 2.98
CA GLU A 172 -10.80 20.51 3.91
C GLU A 172 -10.87 21.09 5.33
N CYS A 173 -10.80 20.20 6.34
CA CYS A 173 -10.57 20.57 7.73
C CYS A 173 -9.08 20.49 8.09
N PRO A 174 -8.39 21.63 8.34
CA PRO A 174 -6.95 21.64 8.62
C PRO A 174 -6.53 20.83 9.85
N GLU A 175 -7.32 20.83 10.93
CA GLU A 175 -7.00 20.05 12.14
C GLU A 175 -7.07 18.54 11.90
N GLU A 176 -8.04 18.06 11.11
CA GLU A 176 -8.13 16.64 10.73
C GLU A 176 -6.97 16.22 9.83
N ARG A 177 -6.61 17.09 8.87
CA ARG A 177 -5.45 16.85 8.02
C ARG A 177 -4.18 16.71 8.85
N ASP A 178 -3.92 17.66 9.74
CA ASP A 178 -2.66 17.81 10.48
C ASP A 178 -2.45 16.78 11.61
N HIS A 179 -3.52 16.14 12.10
CA HIS A 179 -3.46 15.28 13.26
C HIS A 179 -4.10 13.92 12.99
N TYR A 180 -3.33 12.87 13.19
CA TYR A 180 -3.77 11.48 13.07
C TYR A 180 -3.25 10.64 14.25
N PRO A 181 -4.06 9.76 14.84
CA PRO A 181 -5.51 9.58 14.66
C PRO A 181 -6.32 10.83 15.04
N TYR A 182 -7.39 11.12 14.30
CA TYR A 182 -8.21 12.32 14.55
C TYR A 182 -9.33 12.04 15.56
N TRP A 183 -9.54 12.91 16.54
CA TRP A 183 -10.44 12.68 17.69
C TRP A 183 -11.90 13.09 17.48
N HIS A 184 -12.22 13.78 16.39
CA HIS A 184 -13.60 14.09 15.98
C HIS A 184 -13.97 13.29 14.74
N PRO A 185 -15.27 13.18 14.39
CA PRO A 185 -15.70 12.42 13.24
C PRO A 185 -15.01 12.88 11.95
N THR A 186 -14.49 11.94 11.18
CA THR A 186 -13.91 12.17 9.85
C THR A 186 -14.61 11.33 8.78
N PRO A 187 -14.80 11.84 7.55
CA PRO A 187 -15.28 11.05 6.43
C PRO A 187 -14.20 10.14 5.80
N TRP A 188 -12.95 10.25 6.24
CA TRP A 188 -11.81 9.49 5.72
C TRP A 188 -11.69 8.13 6.39
N LYS A 189 -11.72 7.07 5.58
CA LYS A 189 -11.55 5.67 6.01
C LYS A 189 -10.09 5.26 5.86
N ASP A 190 -9.55 4.58 6.86
CA ASP A 190 -8.13 4.22 6.90
C ASP A 190 -7.85 2.94 6.09
N ILE A 191 -6.82 2.98 5.24
CA ILE A 191 -6.32 1.83 4.48
C ILE A 191 -5.11 1.24 5.20
N ALA A 192 -4.06 2.07 5.35
CA ALA A 192 -2.78 1.65 5.88
C ALA A 192 -2.02 2.80 6.55
N VAL A 193 -1.21 2.45 7.55
CA VAL A 193 -0.25 3.34 8.21
C VAL A 193 1.14 2.70 8.14
N LEU A 194 2.04 3.31 7.38
CA LEU A 194 3.43 2.87 7.27
C LEU A 194 4.30 3.81 8.11
N THR A 195 5.01 3.33 9.12
CA THR A 195 5.67 4.20 10.11
C THR A 195 7.12 3.81 10.39
N ASN A 196 7.98 4.76 10.73
CA ASN A 196 9.32 4.48 11.27
C ASN A 196 9.26 3.79 12.64
N ASN A 197 8.16 3.95 13.39
CA ASN A 197 7.99 3.35 14.72
C ASN A 197 6.80 2.37 14.74
N PRO A 198 7.03 1.10 14.36
CA PRO A 198 5.98 0.08 14.33
C PRO A 198 5.35 -0.22 15.70
N GLU A 199 5.99 0.14 16.82
CA GLU A 199 5.38 -0.02 18.15
C GLU A 199 4.07 0.78 18.30
N ARG A 200 3.90 1.85 17.49
CA ARG A 200 2.67 2.64 17.43
C ARG A 200 1.53 1.97 16.67
N CYS A 201 1.75 0.84 16.00
CA CYS A 201 0.70 0.20 15.21
C CYS A 201 -0.54 -0.18 16.03
N LYS A 202 -0.36 -0.63 17.28
CA LYS A 202 -1.49 -0.91 18.17
C LYS A 202 -2.33 0.35 18.42
N LEU A 203 -1.69 1.51 18.58
CA LEU A 203 -2.37 2.79 18.73
C LEU A 203 -3.15 3.13 17.46
N TYR A 204 -2.51 3.11 16.29
CA TYR A 204 -3.17 3.45 15.02
C TYR A 204 -4.36 2.56 14.71
N GLN A 205 -4.25 1.26 15.00
CA GLN A 205 -5.32 0.31 14.77
C GLN A 205 -6.48 0.50 15.74
N SER A 206 -6.20 0.70 17.04
CA SER A 206 -7.23 0.88 18.07
C SER A 206 -7.93 2.24 18.04
N GLU A 207 -7.22 3.27 17.58
CA GLU A 207 -7.75 4.63 17.49
C GLU A 207 -8.27 4.99 16.10
N SER A 208 -8.23 4.10 15.11
CA SER A 208 -8.83 4.36 13.80
C SER A 208 -10.36 4.49 13.90
N GLU A 209 -10.95 5.45 13.17
CA GLU A 209 -12.41 5.59 13.08
C GLU A 209 -13.06 4.43 12.30
N ASN A 210 -12.26 3.57 11.64
CA ASN A 210 -12.74 2.31 11.09
C ASN A 210 -13.46 1.46 12.14
N ILE A 211 -12.90 1.38 13.35
CA ILE A 211 -13.45 0.54 14.45
C ILE A 211 -13.92 1.34 15.67
N LYS A 212 -13.49 2.59 15.83
CA LYS A 212 -13.78 3.41 17.00
C LYS A 212 -14.60 4.64 16.65
N GLY A 213 -15.86 4.67 17.07
CA GLY A 213 -16.73 5.85 16.90
C GLY A 213 -16.19 7.09 17.61
N ARG A 214 -16.59 8.27 17.13
CA ARG A 214 -16.12 9.58 17.62
C ARG A 214 -17.23 10.38 18.26
N TYR A 215 -16.86 11.30 19.14
CA TYR A 215 -17.82 12.21 19.74
C TYR A 215 -17.64 13.64 19.21
N ALA A 216 -18.75 14.35 19.08
CA ALA A 216 -18.76 15.78 18.79
C ALA A 216 -19.97 16.46 19.42
N CYS A 217 -19.87 17.78 19.60
CA CYS A 217 -20.94 18.58 20.15
C CYS A 217 -21.95 18.98 19.05
N GLU A 218 -23.24 18.74 19.30
CA GLU A 218 -24.34 19.29 18.51
C GLU A 218 -24.98 20.44 19.30
N VAL A 219 -24.75 21.67 18.84
CA VAL A 219 -25.36 22.88 19.44
C VAL A 219 -26.79 23.08 18.92
N PRO A 220 -27.70 23.73 19.69
CA PRO A 220 -29.08 23.94 19.29
C PRO A 220 -29.23 24.70 17.95
N GLU A 221 -30.19 24.31 17.11
CA GLU A 221 -30.42 24.98 15.82
C GLU A 221 -30.87 26.45 15.98
N GLU A 222 -31.63 26.74 17.04
CA GLU A 222 -31.99 28.10 17.44
C GLU A 222 -30.76 28.99 17.72
N TYR A 223 -29.68 28.42 18.26
CA TYR A 223 -28.43 29.15 18.46
C TYR A 223 -27.76 29.49 17.12
N ILE A 224 -27.68 28.51 16.22
CA ILE A 224 -27.08 28.67 14.89
C ILE A 224 -27.85 29.71 14.07
N SER A 225 -29.18 29.60 14.03
CA SER A 225 -30.06 30.51 13.30
C SER A 225 -30.04 31.92 13.87
N SER A 226 -30.01 32.09 15.20
CA SER A 226 -29.90 33.43 15.83
C SER A 226 -28.60 34.16 15.46
N SER A 227 -27.55 33.40 15.18
CA SER A 227 -26.25 33.94 14.73
C SER A 227 -26.22 34.17 13.21
N ARG A 228 -27.37 34.05 12.53
CA ARG A 228 -27.52 34.15 11.07
C ARG A 228 -26.58 33.20 10.34
N TRP A 229 -26.39 31.99 10.90
CA TRP A 229 -25.51 30.95 10.34
C TRP A 229 -24.05 31.40 10.20
N ARG A 230 -23.65 32.43 10.97
CA ARG A 230 -22.31 33.04 10.97
C ARG A 230 -21.84 33.24 12.41
N ASN A 231 -20.54 33.28 12.63
CA ASN A 231 -19.94 33.67 13.93
C ASN A 231 -20.43 32.88 15.17
N TYR A 232 -20.95 31.65 14.99
CA TYR A 232 -21.27 30.76 16.10
C TYR A 232 -20.09 29.84 16.42
N ILE A 233 -20.13 29.18 17.58
CA ILE A 233 -19.07 28.31 18.07
C ILE A 233 -19.66 26.94 18.41
N ILE A 234 -18.96 25.88 18.00
CA ILE A 234 -19.24 24.51 18.41
C ILE A 234 -18.16 24.10 19.44
N PRO A 235 -18.53 23.80 20.69
CA PRO A 235 -17.61 23.23 21.67
C PRO A 235 -16.89 21.98 21.17
N SER A 236 -15.63 21.80 21.53
CA SER A 236 -14.83 20.63 21.10
C SER A 236 -14.62 19.58 22.19
N THR A 237 -14.92 19.90 23.45
CA THR A 237 -14.84 18.95 24.56
C THR A 237 -16.22 18.63 25.11
N GLU A 238 -16.32 17.46 25.75
CA GLU A 238 -17.54 17.02 26.41
C GLU A 238 -18.00 18.01 27.49
N ASP A 239 -17.07 18.50 28.32
CA ASP A 239 -17.37 19.45 29.39
C ASP A 239 -17.88 20.78 28.84
N GLU A 240 -17.21 21.35 27.83
CA GLU A 240 -17.67 22.59 27.17
C GLU A 240 -19.06 22.38 26.52
N CYS A 241 -19.29 21.21 25.92
CA CYS A 241 -20.57 20.89 25.30
C CYS A 241 -21.70 20.75 26.33
N LYS A 242 -21.48 20.01 27.41
CA LYS A 242 -22.47 19.81 28.48
C LYS A 242 -22.79 21.11 29.22
N ALA A 243 -21.83 22.01 29.34
CA ALA A 243 -22.00 23.34 29.91
C ALA A 243 -22.75 24.31 28.97
N PHE A 244 -22.74 24.07 27.66
CA PHE A 244 -23.34 24.99 26.68
C PHE A 244 -24.87 25.09 26.82
N ARG A 245 -25.39 26.33 26.88
CA ARG A 245 -26.82 26.65 26.90
C ARG A 245 -27.13 27.81 25.97
N TYR A 246 -28.28 27.74 25.30
CA TYR A 246 -28.83 28.85 24.53
C TYR A 246 -30.29 29.13 24.90
N PRO A 247 -30.71 30.40 25.11
CA PRO A 247 -29.87 31.58 25.28
C PRO A 247 -28.89 31.44 26.46
N GLN A 248 -27.73 32.09 26.34
CA GLN A 248 -26.69 32.05 27.38
C GLN A 248 -27.27 32.61 28.69
N ASN A 249 -27.00 31.94 29.83
CA ASN A 249 -27.51 32.26 31.16
C ASN A 249 -29.02 32.03 31.40
N SER A 250 -29.74 31.39 30.48
CA SER A 250 -31.10 30.92 30.76
C SER A 250 -31.06 29.58 31.51
N PRO A 251 -31.62 29.46 32.73
CA PRO A 251 -31.73 28.18 33.45
C PRO A 251 -32.52 27.12 32.66
N ASN A 252 -33.46 27.58 31.82
CA ASN A 252 -34.30 26.77 30.94
C ASN A 252 -33.84 26.79 29.48
N GLY A 253 -32.62 27.27 29.20
CA GLY A 253 -32.07 27.31 27.84
C GLY A 253 -31.81 25.90 27.28
N THR A 254 -31.95 25.76 25.97
CA THR A 254 -31.68 24.52 25.25
C THR A 254 -30.22 24.13 25.40
N ARG A 255 -29.98 22.87 25.75
CA ARG A 255 -28.64 22.30 25.97
C ARG A 255 -28.05 21.83 24.65
N ALA A 256 -26.74 21.97 24.47
CA ALA A 256 -26.06 21.21 23.44
C ALA A 256 -25.96 19.73 23.84
N THR A 257 -25.82 18.86 22.85
CA THR A 257 -25.74 17.41 23.04
C THR A 257 -24.35 16.93 22.67
N TRP A 258 -23.68 16.23 23.60
CA TRP A 258 -22.45 15.50 23.29
C TRP A 258 -22.82 14.17 22.66
N LYS A 259 -22.69 14.08 21.34
CA LYS A 259 -23.22 12.97 20.54
C LYS A 259 -22.10 12.05 20.07
N GLN A 260 -22.35 10.75 20.16
CA GLN A 260 -21.51 9.73 19.55
C GLN A 260 -21.93 9.54 18.08
N PHE A 261 -20.93 9.56 17.20
CA PHE A 261 -21.00 9.15 15.81
C PHE A 261 -20.41 7.74 15.71
N PRO A 262 -21.05 6.82 14.96
CA PRO A 262 -20.58 5.45 14.84
C PRO A 262 -19.21 5.39 14.15
N SER A 263 -18.48 4.30 14.35
CA SER A 263 -17.32 3.97 13.52
C SER A 263 -17.76 3.69 12.08
N HIS A 264 -16.80 3.55 11.17
CA HIS A 264 -17.11 3.16 9.80
C HIS A 264 -17.50 1.69 9.63
N ASP A 265 -17.42 0.89 10.70
CA ASP A 265 -17.67 -0.56 10.68
C ASP A 265 -16.77 -1.27 9.65
N LEU A 266 -15.48 -0.94 9.69
CA LEU A 266 -14.45 -1.47 8.80
C LEU A 266 -13.34 -2.14 9.61
N PRO A 267 -12.57 -3.06 9.01
CA PRO A 267 -11.35 -3.57 9.65
C PRO A 267 -10.39 -2.42 10.04
N PRO A 268 -9.60 -2.59 11.11
CA PRO A 268 -8.55 -1.64 11.43
C PRO A 268 -7.55 -1.53 10.26
N PRO A 269 -6.86 -0.39 10.09
CA PRO A 269 -5.89 -0.24 9.01
C PRO A 269 -4.75 -1.24 9.12
N ASP A 270 -4.22 -1.62 7.96
CA ASP A 270 -2.92 -2.29 7.90
C ASP A 270 -1.87 -1.37 8.55
N CYS A 271 -1.02 -1.92 9.42
CA CYS A 271 0.06 -1.14 10.00
C CYS A 271 1.37 -1.91 10.03
N ARG A 272 2.41 -1.31 9.47
CA ARG A 272 3.75 -1.89 9.37
C ARG A 272 4.81 -0.80 9.29
N GLU A 273 6.07 -1.21 9.24
CA GLU A 273 7.18 -0.31 8.97
C GLU A 273 7.06 0.34 7.59
N THR A 274 7.52 1.58 7.48
CA THR A 274 7.65 2.25 6.19
C THR A 274 8.72 1.62 5.31
N ASP A 275 8.49 1.75 4.02
CA ASP A 275 9.51 1.53 3.01
C ASP A 275 10.62 2.56 3.14
N TRP A 276 11.86 2.13 2.89
CA TRP A 276 12.99 3.05 2.82
C TRP A 276 12.82 3.99 1.64
N SER A 277 13.07 5.28 1.86
CA SER A 277 13.20 6.27 0.79
C SER A 277 14.43 7.12 1.02
N ARG A 278 15.18 7.38 -0.05
CA ARG A 278 16.35 8.24 -0.01
C ARG A 278 15.95 9.66 0.43
N ASP A 279 16.82 10.33 1.19
CA ASP A 279 16.62 11.77 1.42
C ASP A 279 16.91 12.58 0.13
N ASN A 280 16.02 13.51 -0.16
CA ASN A 280 15.96 14.30 -1.40
C ASN A 280 15.83 13.44 -2.67
N HIS A 281 15.90 14.07 -3.85
CA HIS A 281 15.73 13.39 -5.15
C HIS A 281 14.38 12.69 -5.32
N LEU A 282 13.32 13.24 -4.71
CA LEU A 282 11.98 12.62 -4.65
C LEU A 282 11.97 11.24 -3.97
N GLY A 283 13.00 10.89 -3.19
CA GLY A 283 13.00 9.71 -2.33
C GLY A 283 12.68 8.41 -3.02
N ASN A 284 13.37 8.14 -4.12
CA ASN A 284 13.39 6.80 -4.71
C ASN A 284 13.68 5.77 -3.62
N GLY A 285 12.90 4.70 -3.63
CA GLY A 285 13.10 3.52 -2.80
C GLY A 285 14.26 2.66 -3.31
N ILE A 286 14.36 1.47 -2.73
CA ILE A 286 15.40 0.50 -3.06
C ILE A 286 15.36 0.16 -4.55
N GLY A 287 16.53 0.17 -5.21
CA GLY A 287 16.66 -0.12 -6.64
C GLY A 287 16.29 1.05 -7.56
N GLY A 288 16.01 2.24 -7.02
CA GLY A 288 15.70 3.43 -7.82
C GLY A 288 14.23 3.54 -8.24
N TYR A 289 13.35 2.70 -7.69
CA TYR A 289 11.92 2.70 -7.98
C TYR A 289 11.14 3.60 -7.03
N ALA A 290 9.96 4.06 -7.45
CA ALA A 290 9.00 4.68 -6.56
C ALA A 290 8.50 3.67 -5.51
N ASN A 291 8.12 4.14 -4.33
CA ASN A 291 7.58 3.28 -3.29
C ASN A 291 6.13 2.90 -3.61
N THR A 292 5.74 1.69 -3.24
CA THR A 292 4.43 1.11 -3.54
C THR A 292 3.79 0.39 -2.37
N TYR A 293 2.47 0.45 -2.32
CA TYR A 293 1.62 -0.33 -1.42
C TYR A 293 0.40 -0.86 -2.21
N ASN A 294 0.19 -2.18 -2.18
CA ASN A 294 -0.94 -2.80 -2.86
C ASN A 294 -2.17 -2.81 -1.95
N TRP A 295 -3.18 -2.02 -2.29
CA TRP A 295 -4.45 -2.01 -1.60
C TRP A 295 -5.45 -2.95 -2.30
N THR A 296 -5.91 -3.99 -1.58
CA THR A 296 -7.01 -4.83 -2.07
C THR A 296 -8.32 -4.08 -1.88
N LEU A 297 -9.00 -3.78 -2.98
CA LEU A 297 -10.21 -2.95 -2.95
C LEU A 297 -11.37 -3.69 -2.25
N PRO A 298 -12.01 -3.09 -1.23
CA PRO A 298 -13.22 -3.68 -0.64
C PRO A 298 -14.44 -3.59 -1.57
N ASP A 299 -15.53 -4.29 -1.25
CA ASP A 299 -16.83 -4.09 -1.92
C ASP A 299 -17.38 -2.73 -1.49
N LEU A 300 -17.09 -1.71 -2.32
CA LEU A 300 -17.59 -0.36 -2.13
C LEU A 300 -18.79 -0.05 -3.02
N ASN A 301 -18.85 -0.69 -4.19
CA ASN A 301 -19.84 -0.47 -5.24
C ASN A 301 -20.22 1.01 -5.44
N HIS A 302 -19.23 1.84 -5.74
CA HIS A 302 -19.39 3.29 -5.78
C HIS A 302 -18.63 3.91 -6.95
N GLU A 303 -19.25 4.86 -7.66
CA GLU A 303 -18.68 5.47 -8.88
C GLU A 303 -17.76 6.67 -8.58
N GLN A 304 -17.83 7.22 -7.36
CA GLN A 304 -17.06 8.40 -6.95
C GLN A 304 -16.31 8.14 -5.65
N CYS A 305 -15.07 7.71 -5.77
CA CYS A 305 -14.14 7.54 -4.67
C CYS A 305 -12.88 8.39 -4.90
N VAL A 306 -12.23 8.79 -3.81
CA VAL A 306 -10.95 9.49 -3.82
C VAL A 306 -10.01 8.84 -2.82
N LEU A 307 -8.73 8.78 -3.17
CA LEU A 307 -7.66 8.31 -2.31
C LEU A 307 -6.82 9.51 -1.85
N ARG A 308 -6.38 9.49 -0.59
CA ARG A 308 -5.43 10.44 -0.01
C ARG A 308 -4.26 9.69 0.58
N ILE A 309 -3.05 10.20 0.31
CA ILE A 309 -1.85 9.85 1.08
C ILE A 309 -1.41 11.06 1.87
N ARG A 310 -1.22 10.89 3.18
CA ARG A 310 -0.59 11.88 4.05
C ARG A 310 0.81 11.44 4.39
N TYR A 311 1.73 12.38 4.32
CA TYR A 311 3.11 12.21 4.71
C TYR A 311 3.38 13.09 5.91
N ASN A 312 3.39 12.46 7.09
CA ASN A 312 3.71 13.14 8.34
C ASN A 312 5.20 12.98 8.59
N ILE A 313 5.89 14.10 8.77
CA ILE A 313 7.28 14.11 9.17
C ILE A 313 7.48 14.93 10.43
N SER A 314 8.46 14.53 11.21
CA SER A 314 9.08 15.41 12.19
C SER A 314 10.58 15.16 12.24
N THR A 315 11.31 16.17 12.67
CA THR A 315 12.73 16.07 12.94
C THR A 315 12.97 15.64 14.39
N GLY A 316 14.21 15.30 14.74
CA GLY A 316 14.57 14.79 16.07
C GLY A 316 14.63 15.85 17.18
N GLU A 317 14.38 17.13 16.85
CA GLU A 317 14.44 18.26 17.78
C GLU A 317 13.40 18.13 18.90
N PHE A 318 12.23 17.56 18.62
CA PHE A 318 11.22 17.26 19.64
C PHE A 318 10.48 15.95 19.37
N ASN A 319 10.04 15.30 20.44
CA ASN A 319 9.17 14.14 20.33
C ASN A 319 7.71 14.60 20.34
N GLY A 320 7.09 14.71 19.16
CA GLY A 320 5.68 15.11 19.03
C GLY A 320 4.68 14.14 19.68
N TRP A 321 5.13 12.95 20.09
CA TRP A 321 4.33 11.94 20.78
C TRP A 321 4.54 11.93 22.30
N ASP A 322 5.45 12.76 22.84
CA ASP A 322 5.54 12.98 24.28
C ASP A 322 4.35 13.86 24.72
N ALA A 323 3.56 13.36 25.68
CA ALA A 323 2.42 14.08 26.24
C ALA A 323 2.81 15.44 26.88
N LYS A 324 4.08 15.63 27.25
CA LYS A 324 4.62 16.90 27.73
C LYS A 324 4.76 17.95 26.61
N VAL A 325 4.87 17.52 25.34
CA VAL A 325 4.91 18.41 24.18
C VAL A 325 3.50 18.81 23.78
N ASN A 326 2.96 19.76 24.55
CA ASN A 326 1.59 20.24 24.42
C ASN A 326 1.52 21.77 24.47
N SER A 327 0.31 22.31 24.56
CA SER A 327 0.06 23.76 24.54
C SER A 327 0.73 24.56 25.65
N SER A 328 1.08 23.94 26.79
CA SER A 328 1.82 24.60 27.87
C SER A 328 3.18 25.11 27.41
N LEU A 329 3.76 24.49 26.36
CA LEU A 329 5.05 24.89 25.81
C LEU A 329 4.96 26.03 24.77
N ASN A 330 3.76 26.46 24.37
CA ASN A 330 3.60 27.47 23.31
C ASN A 330 3.98 28.89 23.76
N GLN A 331 4.22 29.11 25.05
CA GLN A 331 4.64 30.40 25.59
C GLN A 331 6.15 30.60 25.46
N PRO A 332 6.65 31.85 25.44
CA PRO A 332 8.08 32.11 25.49
C PRO A 332 8.64 32.08 26.93
N LEU A 333 9.94 31.81 27.06
CA LEU A 333 10.69 31.85 28.33
C LEU A 333 10.62 33.21 29.05
N LYS A 334 10.43 34.31 28.31
CA LYS A 334 10.24 35.66 28.87
C LYS A 334 9.08 36.36 28.16
N PRO A 335 8.28 37.18 28.86
CA PRO A 335 7.28 38.00 28.22
C PRO A 335 7.90 38.83 27.09
N LYS A 336 7.28 38.80 25.89
CA LYS A 336 7.72 39.52 24.67
C LYS A 336 9.00 39.00 23.98
N THR A 337 9.60 37.88 24.38
CA THR A 337 10.60 37.22 23.54
C THR A 337 9.94 36.26 22.54
N PRO A 338 10.44 36.13 21.30
CA PRO A 338 10.00 35.08 20.39
C PRO A 338 10.53 33.72 20.84
N GLY A 339 9.67 32.69 20.90
CA GLY A 339 10.08 31.29 21.14
C GLY A 339 9.07 30.48 21.95
N SER A 340 9.31 29.17 22.01
CA SER A 340 8.59 28.19 22.83
C SER A 340 9.37 27.83 24.10
N LEU A 341 8.70 27.34 25.15
CA LEU A 341 9.30 26.75 26.35
C LEU A 341 9.88 25.34 26.11
N LEU A 342 9.80 24.80 24.89
CA LEU A 342 10.41 23.52 24.57
C LEU A 342 11.92 23.57 24.86
N ASP A 343 12.37 22.73 25.79
CA ASP A 343 13.77 22.62 26.15
C ASP A 343 14.54 21.86 25.07
N VAL A 344 15.29 22.62 24.27
CA VAL A 344 16.26 22.07 23.32
C VAL A 344 17.69 22.10 23.87
N GLY A 345 17.94 22.85 24.94
CA GLY A 345 19.26 23.04 25.53
C GLY A 345 19.78 21.80 26.25
N GLU A 346 18.88 21.04 26.89
CA GLU A 346 19.21 19.79 27.59
C GLU A 346 19.98 18.82 26.68
N LYS A 347 19.58 18.71 25.40
CA LYS A 347 20.26 17.85 24.39
C LYS A 347 21.70 18.26 24.09
N PHE A 348 22.07 19.50 24.40
CA PHE A 348 23.42 20.04 24.25
C PHE A 348 24.16 20.16 25.59
N GLY A 349 23.61 19.56 26.67
CA GLY A 349 24.19 19.63 28.01
C GLY A 349 24.12 21.02 28.64
N LEU A 350 23.14 21.83 28.24
CA LEU A 350 22.91 23.17 28.80
C LEU A 350 21.71 23.14 29.75
N ASP A 351 21.86 23.73 30.92
CA ASP A 351 20.71 24.08 31.74
C ASP A 351 19.87 25.18 31.06
N SER A 352 18.64 25.38 31.53
CA SER A 352 17.70 26.31 30.89
C SER A 352 18.20 27.77 30.88
N GLN A 353 19.03 28.18 31.85
CA GLN A 353 19.60 29.53 31.88
C GLN A 353 20.69 29.67 30.83
N ALA A 354 21.66 28.76 30.80
CA ALA A 354 22.73 28.73 29.83
C ALA A 354 22.19 28.59 28.40
N ALA A 355 21.15 27.77 28.20
CA ALA A 355 20.48 27.61 26.91
C ALA A 355 19.85 28.93 26.44
N ALA A 356 19.13 29.62 27.33
CA ALA A 356 18.51 30.90 27.01
C ALA A 356 19.53 32.00 26.71
N GLU A 357 20.60 32.10 27.51
CA GLU A 357 21.69 33.07 27.31
C GLU A 357 22.44 32.83 25.99
N ARG A 358 22.62 31.57 25.63
CA ARG A 358 23.35 31.16 24.42
C ARG A 358 22.44 30.97 23.20
N GLY A 359 21.15 31.28 23.31
CA GLY A 359 20.19 31.25 22.21
C GLY A 359 19.77 29.86 21.73
N TYR A 360 20.04 28.80 22.51
CA TYR A 360 19.52 27.44 22.29
C TYR A 360 18.06 27.38 22.73
N ILE A 361 17.22 28.08 22.00
CA ILE A 361 15.77 28.19 22.25
C ILE A 361 15.01 27.81 20.99
N TYR A 362 13.88 27.12 21.16
CA TYR A 362 13.06 26.70 20.03
C TYR A 362 12.26 27.89 19.46
N LYS A 363 12.81 28.54 18.44
CA LYS A 363 12.19 29.67 17.73
C LYS A 363 12.62 29.72 16.27
N GLN A 364 11.92 30.49 15.44
CA GLN A 364 12.36 30.82 14.10
C GLN A 364 13.76 31.49 14.09
N ASN A 365 14.65 30.98 13.25
CA ASN A 365 16.01 31.50 13.00
C ASN A 365 16.79 31.89 14.28
N PRO A 366 17.00 30.96 15.22
CA PRO A 366 17.69 31.26 16.46
C PRO A 366 19.13 31.67 16.19
N VAL A 367 19.60 32.66 16.96
CA VAL A 367 21.01 33.07 16.96
C VAL A 367 21.66 32.37 18.14
N VAL A 368 22.59 31.47 17.87
CA VAL A 368 23.23 30.59 18.86
C VAL A 368 24.68 31.00 19.12
N SER A 369 25.07 30.98 20.39
CA SER A 369 26.44 31.19 20.85
C SER A 369 27.08 29.83 21.19
N MET A 370 27.89 29.31 20.26
CA MET A 370 28.51 27.99 20.40
C MET A 370 29.64 27.93 21.42
N PHE A 371 30.31 29.05 21.67
CA PHE A 371 31.42 29.14 22.61
C PHE A 371 30.99 29.83 23.90
N PRO A 372 31.51 29.40 25.07
CA PRO A 372 31.36 30.17 26.31
C PRO A 372 32.32 31.38 26.31
N GLY A 373 32.13 32.28 27.28
CA GLY A 373 33.07 33.38 27.55
C GLY A 373 33.15 34.43 26.44
N GLU A 374 34.32 35.07 26.30
CA GLU A 374 34.54 36.17 25.34
C GLU A 374 34.32 35.76 23.89
N ALA A 375 34.70 34.53 23.51
CA ALA A 375 34.49 34.02 22.16
C ALA A 375 32.99 33.99 21.79
N GLY A 376 32.11 33.64 22.72
CA GLY A 376 30.67 33.65 22.53
C GLY A 376 30.06 35.05 22.44
N LYS A 377 30.73 36.08 22.98
CA LYS A 377 30.29 37.48 22.87
C LYS A 377 30.57 38.06 21.49
N ILE A 378 31.63 37.60 20.82
CA ILE A 378 32.08 38.13 19.52
C ILE A 378 31.64 37.28 18.32
N PHE A 379 31.28 36.01 18.54
CA PHE A 379 30.92 35.09 17.47
C PHE A 379 29.60 34.35 17.76
N ASN A 380 28.60 34.60 16.93
CA ASN A 380 27.29 33.97 16.99
C ASN A 380 26.88 33.46 15.59
N LEU A 381 26.16 32.34 15.55
CA LEU A 381 25.62 31.78 14.30
C LEU A 381 24.10 31.95 14.27
N GLN A 382 23.57 32.41 13.15
CA GLN A 382 22.13 32.33 12.91
C GLN A 382 21.81 31.00 12.23
N LEU A 383 21.03 30.16 12.89
CA LEU A 383 20.56 28.90 12.30
C LEU A 383 19.39 29.20 11.35
N ALA A 384 19.34 28.51 10.20
CA ALA A 384 18.23 28.60 9.25
C ALA A 384 17.08 27.65 9.63
N ILE A 385 16.63 27.71 10.88
CA ILE A 385 15.57 26.85 11.40
C ILE A 385 14.22 27.53 11.22
N ASN A 386 13.27 26.79 10.65
CA ASN A 386 11.87 27.15 10.61
C ASN A 386 11.04 26.19 11.47
N THR A 387 10.51 26.67 12.59
CA THR A 387 9.71 25.90 13.56
C THR A 387 8.38 25.42 12.97
N ASN A 388 7.91 26.04 11.88
CA ASN A 388 6.79 25.54 11.08
C ASN A 388 7.21 24.35 10.17
N GLN A 389 8.51 24.06 10.03
CA GLN A 389 9.05 22.99 9.18
C GLN A 389 9.55 21.76 9.93
N LEU A 390 9.82 21.87 11.24
CA LEU A 390 10.34 20.74 12.05
C LEU A 390 9.32 19.64 12.34
N GLY A 391 8.06 19.85 11.97
CA GLY A 391 7.06 18.80 11.91
C GLY A 391 5.96 19.22 10.95
N ARG A 392 5.62 18.40 9.97
CA ARG A 392 4.68 18.77 8.91
C ARG A 392 3.85 17.59 8.44
N VAL A 393 2.70 17.92 7.87
CA VAL A 393 1.85 16.99 7.16
C VAL A 393 1.72 17.49 5.75
N PHE A 394 2.24 16.71 4.82
CA PHE A 394 2.02 16.88 3.39
C PHE A 394 0.95 15.90 2.95
N GLN A 395 0.31 16.18 1.82
CA GLN A 395 -0.61 15.22 1.25
C GLN A 395 -0.69 15.36 -0.25
N ASP A 396 -1.06 14.26 -0.90
CA ASP A 396 -1.62 14.30 -2.24
C ASP A 396 -2.92 13.49 -2.26
N ARG A 397 -3.80 13.83 -3.19
CA ARG A 397 -5.10 13.16 -3.36
C ARG A 397 -5.30 12.81 -4.82
N SER A 398 -5.85 11.63 -5.07
CA SER A 398 -6.09 11.16 -6.43
C SER A 398 -7.14 12.02 -7.11
N HIS A 399 -7.23 11.92 -8.44
CA HIS A 399 -8.51 12.17 -9.10
C HIS A 399 -9.55 11.13 -8.67
N THR A 400 -10.82 11.42 -8.94
CA THR A 400 -11.89 10.47 -8.62
C THR A 400 -11.80 9.21 -9.45
N PHE A 401 -12.11 8.06 -8.85
CA PHE A 401 -12.18 6.75 -9.48
C PHE A 401 -13.39 5.97 -8.96
N ALA A 402 -13.81 4.95 -9.72
CA ALA A 402 -14.91 4.07 -9.36
C ALA A 402 -14.39 2.72 -8.83
N VAL A 403 -15.15 2.12 -7.91
CA VAL A 403 -14.96 0.73 -7.46
C VAL A 403 -16.26 -0.02 -7.70
N ARG A 404 -16.23 -0.95 -8.65
CA ARG A 404 -17.41 -1.66 -9.15
C ARG A 404 -17.43 -3.10 -8.67
N ARG A 405 -18.65 -3.62 -8.49
CA ARG A 405 -18.86 -5.05 -8.25
C ARG A 405 -18.39 -5.89 -9.43
N ARG A 406 -17.89 -7.09 -9.13
CA ARG A 406 -17.49 -8.02 -10.19
C ARG A 406 -18.71 -8.55 -10.93
N PRO A 407 -18.71 -8.52 -12.27
CA PRO A 407 -19.71 -9.27 -13.02
C PRO A 407 -19.57 -10.77 -12.75
N GLY A 408 -20.64 -11.54 -12.97
CA GLY A 408 -20.71 -12.95 -12.59
C GLY A 408 -19.56 -13.81 -13.14
N ASN A 409 -19.09 -13.51 -14.35
CA ASN A 409 -17.97 -14.20 -15.00
C ASN A 409 -16.58 -13.91 -14.40
N LEU A 410 -16.45 -12.85 -13.58
CA LEU A 410 -15.18 -12.45 -12.94
C LEU A 410 -15.14 -12.74 -11.43
N LYS A 411 -16.22 -13.31 -10.86
CA LYS A 411 -16.24 -13.74 -9.46
C LYS A 411 -15.11 -14.75 -9.18
N GLY A 412 -14.36 -14.51 -8.10
CA GLY A 412 -13.23 -15.37 -7.67
C GLY A 412 -12.02 -15.39 -8.62
N LYS A 413 -11.97 -14.56 -9.67
CA LYS A 413 -10.83 -14.47 -10.59
C LYS A 413 -9.80 -13.44 -10.11
N ASN A 414 -8.51 -13.72 -10.26
CA ASN A 414 -7.47 -12.74 -9.99
C ASN A 414 -7.39 -11.74 -11.15
N ILE A 415 -7.53 -10.44 -10.85
CA ILE A 415 -7.46 -9.37 -11.83
C ILE A 415 -6.25 -8.49 -11.50
N HIS A 416 -5.34 -8.38 -12.46
CA HIS A 416 -4.14 -7.55 -12.39
C HIS A 416 -4.38 -6.27 -13.18
N ASN A 417 -4.44 -5.14 -12.48
CA ASN A 417 -4.65 -3.83 -13.10
C ASN A 417 -3.32 -3.30 -13.68
N VAL A 418 -3.32 -2.96 -14.97
CA VAL A 418 -2.19 -2.29 -15.64
C VAL A 418 -2.66 -0.92 -16.08
N ASN A 419 -2.12 0.10 -15.42
CA ASN A 419 -2.44 1.50 -15.67
C ASN A 419 -1.25 2.25 -16.25
N VAL A 420 -1.45 3.55 -16.47
CA VAL A 420 -0.41 4.47 -16.91
C VAL A 420 -0.31 5.63 -15.92
N ARG A 421 0.88 5.79 -15.32
CA ARG A 421 1.25 6.99 -14.55
C ARG A 421 1.90 8.02 -15.47
N GLY A 422 2.10 9.24 -14.98
CA GLY A 422 2.92 10.23 -15.68
C GLY A 422 2.15 11.29 -16.47
N LYS A 423 2.88 12.25 -17.04
CA LYS A 423 2.37 13.27 -17.97
C LYS A 423 3.33 13.56 -19.12
N ARG A 424 2.86 14.30 -20.14
CA ARG A 424 3.63 14.60 -21.36
C ARG A 424 4.81 15.51 -21.02
N GLY A 425 6.00 15.14 -21.44
CA GLY A 425 7.24 15.92 -21.31
C GLY A 425 8.45 15.02 -21.04
N ASN A 426 9.63 15.61 -21.07
CA ASN A 426 10.84 15.00 -20.51
C ASN A 426 10.91 15.21 -18.98
N ILE A 427 11.85 14.54 -18.30
CA ILE A 427 12.02 14.60 -16.85
C ILE A 427 12.00 16.03 -16.28
N VAL A 428 12.70 16.98 -16.92
CA VAL A 428 12.81 18.37 -16.43
C VAL A 428 11.49 19.14 -16.60
N GLN A 429 10.76 18.87 -17.67
CA GLN A 429 9.49 19.53 -17.98
C GLN A 429 8.37 19.07 -17.04
N VAL A 430 8.34 17.79 -16.69
CA VAL A 430 7.28 17.20 -15.86
C VAL A 430 7.58 17.20 -14.37
N TYR A 431 8.86 17.34 -13.97
CA TYR A 431 9.28 17.41 -12.57
C TYR A 431 8.45 18.44 -11.78
N PRO A 432 7.99 18.09 -10.56
CA PRO A 432 8.27 16.88 -9.77
C PRO A 432 7.31 15.70 -10.00
N ALA A 433 6.44 15.75 -11.01
CA ALA A 433 5.80 14.54 -11.51
C ALA A 433 6.81 13.71 -12.33
N VAL A 434 6.34 12.61 -12.93
CA VAL A 434 7.15 11.73 -13.79
C VAL A 434 6.61 11.70 -15.22
N GLU A 435 7.45 11.26 -16.16
CA GLU A 435 7.04 10.95 -17.53
C GLU A 435 6.06 9.79 -17.58
N TYR A 436 5.40 9.62 -18.72
CA TYR A 436 4.52 8.47 -18.92
C TYR A 436 5.25 7.14 -18.81
N ASP A 437 4.65 6.25 -18.03
CA ASP A 437 5.15 4.90 -17.82
C ASP A 437 4.01 3.95 -17.44
N PHE A 438 4.19 2.66 -17.68
CA PHE A 438 3.24 1.64 -17.21
C PHE A 438 3.41 1.43 -15.70
N THR A 439 2.29 1.23 -15.00
CA THR A 439 2.28 0.94 -13.57
C THR A 439 1.28 -0.17 -13.25
N PRO A 440 1.71 -1.28 -12.62
CA PRO A 440 3.11 -1.65 -12.38
C PRO A 440 3.90 -1.86 -13.67
N ASN A 441 5.21 -1.61 -13.64
CA ASN A 441 6.11 -1.83 -14.78
C ASN A 441 6.49 -3.32 -14.96
N THR A 442 6.41 -4.12 -13.90
CA THR A 442 6.49 -5.59 -13.94
C THR A 442 5.27 -6.18 -13.25
N VAL A 443 4.56 -7.08 -13.93
CA VAL A 443 3.45 -7.84 -13.37
C VAL A 443 3.78 -9.33 -13.41
N LEU A 444 3.57 -10.02 -12.30
CA LEU A 444 3.71 -11.48 -12.20
C LEU A 444 2.30 -12.07 -12.14
N MET A 445 2.01 -13.00 -13.04
CA MET A 445 0.67 -13.57 -13.21
C MET A 445 0.73 -15.08 -13.30
N ARG A 446 -0.34 -15.74 -12.86
CA ARG A 446 -0.55 -17.16 -13.16
C ARG A 446 -1.26 -17.31 -14.51
N ASN A 447 -0.94 -18.37 -15.24
CA ASN A 447 -1.71 -18.79 -16.40
C ASN A 447 -3.20 -18.96 -16.00
N GLY A 448 -4.10 -18.26 -16.70
CA GLY A 448 -5.52 -18.22 -16.39
C GLY A 448 -5.99 -17.07 -15.49
N ASP A 449 -5.08 -16.25 -14.96
CA ASP A 449 -5.42 -14.96 -14.34
C ASP A 449 -5.98 -13.97 -15.39
N TYR A 450 -6.46 -12.82 -14.94
CA TYR A 450 -6.96 -11.76 -15.81
C TYR A 450 -6.07 -10.52 -15.73
N VAL A 451 -5.80 -9.88 -16.87
CA VAL A 451 -5.17 -8.56 -16.95
C VAL A 451 -6.22 -7.53 -17.33
N HIS A 452 -6.20 -6.36 -16.69
CA HIS A 452 -7.07 -5.23 -17.02
C HIS A 452 -6.22 -4.03 -17.42
N PHE A 453 -6.06 -3.85 -18.74
CA PHE A 453 -5.42 -2.67 -19.32
C PHE A 453 -6.40 -1.50 -19.38
N GLN A 454 -6.11 -0.44 -18.63
CA GLN A 454 -6.95 0.76 -18.57
C GLN A 454 -6.12 1.99 -18.21
N TRP A 455 -6.36 3.12 -18.88
CA TRP A 455 -5.68 4.37 -18.55
C TRP A 455 -6.43 5.59 -19.07
N THR A 456 -5.98 6.76 -18.61
CA THR A 456 -6.38 8.07 -19.13
C THR A 456 -5.18 8.81 -19.70
N GLY A 457 -5.37 9.52 -20.79
CA GLY A 457 -4.46 10.50 -21.37
C GLY A 457 -4.91 11.91 -20.99
N SER A 458 -4.47 12.90 -21.76
CA SER A 458 -4.91 14.29 -21.60
C SER A 458 -4.83 15.03 -22.94
N ASN A 459 -5.63 16.07 -23.11
CA ASN A 459 -5.59 16.99 -24.25
C ASN A 459 -5.06 18.39 -23.87
N THR A 460 -4.66 18.57 -22.62
CA THR A 460 -4.35 19.88 -22.06
C THR A 460 -3.01 19.88 -21.34
N ASN A 461 -2.03 19.10 -21.82
CA ASN A 461 -0.65 19.29 -21.39
C ASN A 461 -0.08 20.58 -22.01
N PRO A 462 1.02 21.14 -21.47
CA PRO A 462 1.71 22.25 -22.10
C PRO A 462 2.15 21.93 -23.54
N ASN A 463 1.84 22.81 -24.50
CA ASN A 463 2.15 22.59 -25.91
C ASN A 463 3.66 22.52 -26.20
N ASN A 464 4.49 23.09 -25.32
CA ASN A 464 5.95 23.07 -25.43
C ASN A 464 6.61 21.93 -24.65
N ASN A 465 5.84 20.94 -24.16
CA ASN A 465 6.39 19.75 -23.56
C ASN A 465 6.70 18.70 -24.64
N ASP A 466 7.85 18.07 -24.50
CA ASP A 466 8.34 17.04 -25.42
C ASP A 466 7.37 15.85 -25.42
N GLY A 467 7.08 15.31 -26.59
CA GLY A 467 6.16 14.19 -26.78
C GLY A 467 5.96 13.94 -28.27
N GLN A 468 5.46 12.75 -28.63
CA GLN A 468 5.02 12.47 -29.99
C GLN A 468 3.51 12.72 -30.14
N GLY A 469 3.06 12.90 -31.38
CA GLY A 469 1.71 13.34 -31.66
C GLY A 469 1.50 14.83 -31.39
N SER A 470 0.29 15.25 -31.68
CA SER A 470 -0.26 16.59 -31.51
C SER A 470 0.13 17.21 -30.16
N ALA A 471 0.66 18.43 -30.22
CA ALA A 471 1.11 19.18 -29.05
C ALA A 471 0.01 19.29 -27.99
N GLY A 472 0.40 19.15 -26.71
CA GLY A 472 -0.54 19.17 -25.58
C GLY A 472 -1.36 17.90 -25.38
N THR A 473 -1.40 17.00 -26.36
CA THR A 473 -2.11 15.72 -26.26
C THR A 473 -1.19 14.58 -25.82
N ASP A 474 -1.76 13.60 -25.12
CA ASP A 474 -1.08 12.35 -24.82
C ASP A 474 -2.04 11.17 -24.92
N ARG A 475 -1.52 10.08 -25.49
CA ARG A 475 -2.14 8.77 -25.59
C ARG A 475 -1.12 7.70 -25.28
N SER A 476 -1.58 6.60 -24.73
CA SER A 476 -0.77 5.39 -24.55
C SER A 476 -1.40 4.24 -25.31
N ASN A 477 -0.56 3.37 -25.87
CA ASN A 477 -0.95 2.11 -26.49
C ASN A 477 -0.01 0.99 -26.01
N VAL A 478 -0.31 -0.26 -26.38
CA VAL A 478 0.48 -1.42 -25.99
C VAL A 478 0.82 -2.26 -27.21
N LEU A 479 2.12 -2.45 -27.42
CA LEU A 479 2.67 -3.28 -28.48
C LEU A 479 3.76 -4.19 -27.91
N VAL A 480 3.75 -5.46 -28.28
CA VAL A 480 4.85 -6.38 -27.93
C VAL A 480 6.11 -5.95 -28.64
N LEU A 481 7.20 -5.87 -27.89
CA LEU A 481 8.52 -5.57 -28.45
C LEU A 481 8.99 -6.75 -29.29
N GLU A 482 9.72 -6.46 -30.36
CA GLU A 482 10.31 -7.49 -31.19
C GLU A 482 11.30 -8.35 -30.41
N LYS A 483 11.41 -9.63 -30.77
CA LYS A 483 12.42 -10.53 -30.22
C LYS A 483 13.84 -9.94 -30.28
N GLN A 484 14.69 -10.51 -29.44
CA GLN A 484 16.06 -10.06 -29.27
C GLN A 484 16.88 -10.22 -30.56
N ARG A 485 17.60 -9.16 -30.95
CA ARG A 485 18.43 -9.12 -32.18
C ARG A 485 19.94 -9.10 -31.91
N TYR A 486 20.35 -8.94 -30.66
CA TYR A 486 21.76 -8.91 -30.25
C TYR A 486 21.93 -9.72 -28.95
N PRO A 487 23.09 -10.36 -28.70
CA PRO A 487 23.31 -11.14 -27.47
C PRO A 487 23.31 -10.24 -26.22
N GLU A 488 22.57 -10.64 -25.17
CA GLU A 488 22.63 -10.02 -23.82
C GLU A 488 23.30 -11.00 -22.82
N GLY A 489 24.40 -11.63 -23.26
CA GLY A 489 25.27 -12.45 -22.41
C GLY A 489 24.79 -13.88 -22.10
N ARG A 490 23.51 -14.23 -22.28
CA ARG A 490 23.00 -15.62 -22.17
C ARG A 490 22.05 -15.96 -23.32
N GLU A 491 21.99 -17.24 -23.68
CA GLU A 491 20.98 -17.75 -24.61
C GLU A 491 19.58 -17.54 -24.01
N LYS A 492 18.67 -17.08 -24.86
CA LYS A 492 17.34 -16.66 -24.46
C LYS A 492 16.40 -17.88 -24.45
N PRO A 493 15.65 -18.13 -23.37
CA PRO A 493 14.58 -19.12 -23.41
C PRO A 493 13.56 -18.78 -24.50
N GLU A 494 13.04 -19.79 -25.21
CA GLU A 494 12.02 -19.61 -26.26
C GLU A 494 10.75 -18.88 -25.75
N THR A 495 10.53 -18.90 -24.44
CA THR A 495 9.36 -18.33 -23.75
C THR A 495 9.48 -16.83 -23.46
N VAL A 496 10.54 -16.16 -23.91
CA VAL A 496 10.73 -14.72 -23.68
C VAL A 496 10.46 -13.92 -24.97
N HIS A 497 9.35 -13.20 -24.97
CA HIS A 497 8.87 -12.31 -26.03
C HIS A 497 9.34 -10.88 -25.76
N GLY A 498 9.90 -10.23 -26.79
CA GLY A 498 10.45 -8.87 -26.68
C GLY A 498 11.76 -8.75 -25.88
N GLN A 499 12.31 -7.55 -25.81
CA GLN A 499 13.56 -7.22 -25.10
C GLN A 499 13.55 -5.75 -24.64
N TRP A 500 14.23 -5.41 -23.54
CA TRP A 500 14.24 -4.04 -23.00
C TRP A 500 14.96 -3.03 -23.90
N GLY A 501 16.08 -3.42 -24.54
CA GLY A 501 16.88 -2.50 -25.35
C GLY A 501 16.37 -2.30 -26.79
N GLY A 502 15.32 -3.02 -27.20
CA GLY A 502 14.67 -2.82 -28.51
C GLY A 502 13.63 -1.70 -28.50
N ASN A 503 13.40 -1.06 -29.64
CA ASN A 503 12.38 -0.01 -29.82
C ASN A 503 11.41 -0.30 -30.97
N TYR A 504 11.52 -1.47 -31.59
CA TYR A 504 10.64 -1.90 -32.67
C TYR A 504 9.60 -2.89 -32.12
N PRO A 505 8.33 -2.78 -32.52
CA PRO A 505 7.34 -3.78 -32.17
C PRO A 505 7.56 -5.06 -32.98
N GLU A 506 7.08 -6.19 -32.46
CA GLU A 506 7.02 -7.43 -33.21
C GLU A 506 6.09 -7.28 -34.42
N HIS A 507 6.41 -7.97 -35.53
CA HIS A 507 5.58 -7.92 -36.71
C HIS A 507 4.19 -8.45 -36.37
N PHE A 508 3.13 -7.67 -36.63
CA PHE A 508 1.77 -7.99 -36.18
C PHE A 508 1.37 -9.44 -36.49
N LYS A 509 1.56 -9.92 -37.73
CA LYS A 509 1.28 -11.33 -38.10
C LYS A 509 1.88 -12.39 -37.16
N LYS A 510 3.04 -12.12 -36.56
CA LYS A 510 3.78 -13.01 -35.65
C LYS A 510 3.58 -12.68 -34.17
N ALA A 511 3.07 -11.49 -33.86
CA ALA A 511 2.91 -11.03 -32.49
C ALA A 511 1.95 -11.94 -31.71
N THR A 512 2.47 -12.51 -30.62
CA THR A 512 1.71 -13.24 -29.61
C THR A 512 1.89 -12.50 -28.29
N PHE A 513 0.77 -12.18 -27.61
CA PHE A 513 0.81 -11.42 -26.36
C PHE A 513 -0.23 -11.97 -25.40
N LEU A 514 0.23 -12.53 -24.28
CA LEU A 514 -0.60 -13.02 -23.16
C LEU A 514 -1.73 -14.00 -23.56
N GLY A 515 -1.69 -14.56 -24.77
CA GLY A 515 -2.78 -15.38 -25.32
C GLY A 515 -4.04 -14.60 -25.73
N LEU A 516 -3.96 -13.27 -25.86
CA LEU A 516 -5.08 -12.43 -26.26
C LEU A 516 -5.44 -12.64 -27.74
N GLU A 517 -6.72 -12.44 -28.03
CA GLU A 517 -7.25 -12.50 -29.39
C GLU A 517 -6.72 -11.36 -30.27
N ARG A 518 -6.78 -11.56 -31.58
CA ARG A 518 -6.26 -10.60 -32.55
C ARG A 518 -6.93 -9.23 -32.44
N ASP A 519 -8.22 -9.21 -32.13
CA ASP A 519 -8.99 -7.97 -31.99
C ASP A 519 -8.59 -7.21 -30.72
N ASP A 520 -8.28 -7.91 -29.62
CA ASP A 520 -7.73 -7.30 -28.41
C ASP A 520 -6.34 -6.70 -28.69
N LEU A 521 -5.47 -7.40 -29.43
CA LEU A 521 -4.15 -6.87 -29.83
C LEU A 521 -4.29 -5.64 -30.73
N THR A 522 -5.27 -5.66 -31.64
CA THR A 522 -5.58 -4.52 -32.51
C THR A 522 -6.06 -3.35 -31.66
N SER A 523 -6.94 -3.59 -30.70
CA SER A 523 -7.49 -2.57 -29.80
C SER A 523 -6.40 -1.94 -28.93
N LEU A 524 -5.51 -2.76 -28.35
CA LEU A 524 -4.35 -2.29 -27.58
C LEU A 524 -3.36 -1.47 -28.43
N ALA A 525 -3.17 -1.84 -29.69
CA ALA A 525 -2.25 -1.16 -30.60
C ALA A 525 -2.81 0.17 -31.13
N THR A 526 -4.10 0.21 -31.46
CA THR A 526 -4.74 1.27 -32.25
C THR A 526 -5.72 2.13 -31.46
N LEU A 527 -6.14 1.72 -30.27
CA LEU A 527 -7.15 2.40 -29.46
C LEU A 527 -8.52 2.52 -30.15
N ASN A 528 -8.84 1.56 -31.04
CA ASN A 528 -10.01 1.56 -31.92
C ASN A 528 -11.38 1.49 -31.22
N THR A 529 -11.45 1.35 -29.89
CA THR A 529 -12.71 1.25 -29.15
C THR A 529 -13.51 2.55 -29.13
N ALA A 530 -12.97 3.67 -29.63
CA ALA A 530 -13.62 4.97 -29.59
C ALA A 530 -13.45 5.87 -30.84
N GLN A 531 -12.89 5.39 -31.96
CA GLN A 531 -12.55 6.26 -33.08
C GLN A 531 -12.99 5.76 -34.46
N PHE A 532 -13.70 6.62 -35.19
CA PHE A 532 -14.09 6.42 -36.59
C PHE A 532 -13.34 7.41 -37.49
N ARG A 533 -12.30 6.92 -38.19
CA ARG A 533 -11.38 7.71 -39.06
C ARG A 533 -10.51 8.72 -38.26
N GLY A 534 -9.57 9.38 -38.93
CA GLY A 534 -8.68 10.38 -38.32
C GLY A 534 -7.19 10.08 -38.52
N GLU A 535 -6.33 10.98 -38.04
CA GLU A 535 -4.87 10.85 -38.08
C GLU A 535 -4.38 9.93 -36.96
N MET A 536 -3.85 8.77 -37.36
CA MET A 536 -3.51 7.67 -36.45
C MET A 536 -2.06 7.24 -36.49
N SER A 537 -1.20 7.90 -37.26
CA SER A 537 0.25 7.62 -37.25
C SER A 537 0.85 7.81 -35.85
N GLU A 538 0.34 8.78 -35.09
CA GLU A 538 0.73 9.05 -33.69
C GLU A 538 -0.46 8.96 -32.71
N LEU A 539 -1.57 8.34 -33.12
CA LEU A 539 -2.80 8.17 -32.32
C LEU A 539 -3.46 9.49 -31.90
N ASP A 540 -3.33 10.55 -32.70
CA ASP A 540 -3.75 11.90 -32.29
C ASP A 540 -5.26 12.04 -32.11
N ASP A 541 -6.02 11.40 -32.97
CA ASP A 541 -7.48 11.45 -32.96
C ASP A 541 -8.13 10.41 -32.03
N ALA A 542 -7.33 9.65 -31.26
CA ALA A 542 -7.84 8.69 -30.28
C ALA A 542 -8.46 9.39 -29.07
N GLY A 543 -9.37 8.72 -28.36
CA GLY A 543 -9.91 9.21 -27.07
C GLY A 543 -8.86 9.23 -25.95
N THR A 544 -9.04 10.10 -24.95
CA THR A 544 -8.13 10.13 -23.78
C THR A 544 -8.29 8.91 -22.89
N TYR A 545 -9.49 8.34 -22.78
CA TYR A 545 -9.75 7.15 -21.99
C TYR A 545 -9.65 5.88 -22.85
N PHE A 546 -8.96 4.88 -22.34
CA PHE A 546 -8.93 3.54 -22.92
C PHE A 546 -9.24 2.49 -21.86
N ASP A 547 -10.09 1.53 -22.23
CA ASP A 547 -10.43 0.36 -21.44
C ASP A 547 -10.57 -0.87 -22.35
N LEU A 548 -9.74 -1.88 -22.13
CA LEU A 548 -9.89 -3.18 -22.78
C LEU A 548 -10.95 -4.05 -22.08
N GLY A 549 -11.23 -3.76 -20.81
CA GLY A 549 -11.84 -4.67 -19.85
C GLY A 549 -10.89 -5.82 -19.45
N PRO A 550 -11.23 -6.59 -18.41
CA PRO A 550 -10.42 -7.74 -18.00
C PRO A 550 -10.37 -8.81 -19.09
N ARG A 551 -9.17 -9.30 -19.40
CA ARG A 551 -8.94 -10.42 -20.32
C ARG A 551 -8.15 -11.52 -19.65
N LYS A 552 -8.61 -12.76 -19.84
CA LYS A 552 -7.92 -13.94 -19.33
C LYS A 552 -6.60 -14.11 -20.10
N VAL A 553 -5.51 -14.29 -19.37
CA VAL A 553 -4.22 -14.61 -19.97
C VAL A 553 -4.05 -16.12 -20.11
N THR A 554 -3.47 -16.56 -21.22
CA THR A 554 -3.22 -17.99 -21.47
C THR A 554 -1.80 -18.26 -21.94
N GLY A 555 -1.24 -19.38 -21.49
CA GLY A 555 0.13 -19.78 -21.77
C GLY A 555 1.10 -19.30 -20.71
N THR A 556 2.39 -19.50 -20.96
CA THR A 556 3.48 -19.12 -20.06
C THR A 556 4.55 -18.37 -20.84
N GLY A 557 5.20 -17.41 -20.20
CA GLY A 557 6.30 -16.67 -20.82
C GLY A 557 6.53 -15.31 -20.21
N THR A 558 7.60 -14.66 -20.64
CA THR A 558 7.92 -13.27 -20.30
C THR A 558 7.65 -12.39 -21.51
N TYR A 559 6.77 -11.40 -21.37
CA TYR A 559 6.34 -10.52 -22.44
C TYR A 559 6.79 -9.09 -22.16
N HIS A 560 7.72 -8.58 -22.96
CA HIS A 560 8.10 -7.17 -22.94
C HIS A 560 7.26 -6.41 -23.96
N TYR A 561 6.73 -5.27 -23.54
CA TYR A 561 5.87 -4.42 -24.37
C TYR A 561 6.23 -2.96 -24.18
N MET A 562 5.78 -2.13 -25.12
CA MET A 562 6.00 -0.69 -25.11
C MET A 562 4.76 0.06 -25.56
N CYS A 563 4.72 1.36 -25.25
CA CYS A 563 3.89 2.33 -25.94
C CYS A 563 4.68 2.92 -27.11
N SER A 564 4.26 2.73 -28.36
CA SER A 564 5.00 3.26 -29.51
C SER A 564 5.00 4.79 -29.54
N ARG A 565 3.94 5.43 -29.05
CA ARG A 565 3.85 6.90 -29.02
C ARG A 565 4.79 7.52 -27.99
N ASN A 566 4.88 6.91 -26.81
CA ASN A 566 5.61 7.47 -25.67
C ASN A 566 7.01 6.85 -25.47
N ASN A 567 7.42 5.94 -26.34
CA ASN A 567 8.77 5.39 -26.36
C ASN A 567 9.66 6.20 -27.32
N ASN A 568 10.40 7.18 -26.79
CA ASN A 568 11.40 7.96 -27.51
C ASN A 568 12.76 7.82 -26.83
N PHE A 569 13.63 6.98 -27.38
CA PHE A 569 14.91 6.56 -26.80
C PHE A 569 15.80 7.72 -26.27
N SER A 570 15.68 8.93 -26.82
CA SER A 570 16.47 10.08 -26.34
C SER A 570 16.07 10.59 -24.94
N ASN A 571 14.81 10.46 -24.53
CA ASN A 571 14.32 11.09 -23.30
C ASN A 571 13.10 10.42 -22.62
N ARG A 572 12.51 9.37 -23.18
CA ARG A 572 11.33 8.66 -22.63
C ARG A 572 11.31 7.18 -23.01
N SER A 573 10.98 6.30 -22.07
CA SER A 573 10.89 4.86 -22.34
C SER A 573 9.70 4.23 -21.61
N GLN A 574 8.49 4.45 -22.11
CA GLN A 574 7.29 3.77 -21.60
C GLN A 574 7.29 2.30 -22.05
N LYS A 575 7.81 1.42 -21.20
CA LYS A 575 7.93 -0.02 -21.43
C LYS A 575 7.53 -0.80 -20.20
N GLY A 576 6.98 -1.99 -20.39
CA GLY A 576 6.55 -2.86 -19.32
C GLY A 576 6.89 -4.31 -19.59
N ARG A 577 6.76 -5.13 -18.55
CA ARG A 577 6.95 -6.59 -18.62
C ARG A 577 5.87 -7.32 -17.86
N ILE A 578 5.30 -8.35 -18.48
CA ILE A 578 4.41 -9.31 -17.81
C ILE A 578 5.08 -10.68 -17.84
N VAL A 579 5.14 -11.36 -16.70
CA VAL A 579 5.64 -12.73 -16.59
C VAL A 579 4.46 -13.63 -16.22
N ILE A 580 4.15 -14.58 -17.09
CA ILE A 580 3.12 -15.58 -16.86
C ILE A 580 3.80 -16.92 -16.57
N GLY A 581 3.50 -17.50 -15.41
CA GLY A 581 3.93 -18.84 -15.02
C GLY A 581 2.75 -19.75 -14.68
N ASP A 582 3.01 -21.05 -14.58
CA ASP A 582 2.01 -22.02 -14.08
C ASP A 582 1.89 -21.98 -12.55
N SER A 583 2.95 -21.48 -11.88
CA SER A 583 3.00 -21.29 -10.44
C SER A 583 2.14 -20.10 -9.99
N ALA A 584 1.47 -20.24 -8.86
CA ALA A 584 0.83 -19.12 -8.20
C ALA A 584 1.86 -18.36 -7.36
N VAL A 585 1.95 -17.04 -7.56
CA VAL A 585 2.90 -16.17 -6.86
C VAL A 585 2.15 -15.19 -5.96
N TYR A 586 2.50 -15.17 -4.69
CA TYR A 586 1.94 -14.30 -3.67
C TYR A 586 3.06 -13.45 -3.08
N GLY A 587 2.82 -12.17 -2.82
CA GLY A 587 3.86 -11.27 -2.31
C GLY A 587 3.31 -10.28 -1.31
N LYS A 588 3.99 -10.12 -0.18
CA LYS A 588 3.67 -9.10 0.82
C LYS A 588 4.95 -8.66 1.54
N LYS A 589 5.08 -7.37 1.81
CA LYS A 589 6.11 -6.86 2.70
C LYS A 589 5.68 -7.08 4.15
N ILE A 590 6.47 -7.81 4.92
CA ILE A 590 6.21 -8.17 6.32
C ILE A 590 7.41 -7.72 7.16
N GLY A 591 7.14 -7.11 8.30
CA GLY A 591 8.17 -6.60 9.21
C GLY A 591 7.99 -7.10 10.64
N VAL A 592 8.48 -6.33 11.62
CA VAL A 592 8.45 -6.65 13.05
C VAL A 592 7.04 -6.82 13.59
N MET A 593 6.03 -6.23 12.96
CA MET A 593 4.63 -6.41 13.35
C MET A 593 4.09 -7.80 13.01
N GLY A 594 4.83 -8.60 12.24
CA GLY A 594 4.34 -9.87 11.72
C GLY A 594 3.30 -9.67 10.61
N GLY A 595 2.63 -10.75 10.25
CA GLY A 595 1.63 -10.78 9.19
C GLY A 595 1.56 -12.12 8.50
N ALA A 596 0.63 -12.24 7.56
CA ALA A 596 0.38 -13.47 6.83
C ALA A 596 0.34 -13.26 5.32
N ILE A 597 0.72 -14.31 4.59
CA ILE A 597 0.41 -14.48 3.17
C ILE A 597 -0.40 -15.77 3.04
N GLU A 598 -1.69 -15.61 2.79
CA GLU A 598 -2.64 -16.70 2.66
C GLU A 598 -2.93 -16.95 1.18
N PHE A 599 -3.05 -18.22 0.81
CA PHE A 599 -3.28 -18.64 -0.58
C PHE A 599 -4.41 -19.66 -0.73
N GLY A 600 -5.17 -19.89 0.34
CA GLY A 600 -6.33 -20.77 0.41
C GLY A 600 -6.91 -20.78 1.82
N GLU A 601 -8.08 -21.39 1.98
CA GLU A 601 -8.69 -21.54 3.31
C GLU A 601 -7.79 -22.41 4.21
N GLY A 602 -7.27 -21.81 5.29
CA GLY A 602 -6.36 -22.49 6.21
C GLY A 602 -4.93 -22.72 5.69
N GLU A 603 -4.60 -22.20 4.50
CA GLU A 603 -3.31 -22.38 3.83
C GLU A 603 -2.53 -21.06 3.72
N GLY A 604 -1.26 -21.06 4.08
CA GLY A 604 -0.47 -19.84 4.11
C GLY A 604 0.84 -19.93 4.89
N VAL A 605 1.45 -18.76 5.07
CA VAL A 605 2.63 -18.55 5.91
C VAL A 605 2.35 -17.38 6.86
N TRP A 606 2.52 -17.61 8.16
CA TRP A 606 2.24 -16.63 9.22
C TRP A 606 3.50 -16.33 10.02
N PHE A 607 3.85 -15.05 10.06
CA PHE A 607 4.92 -14.50 10.87
C PHE A 607 4.30 -13.84 12.09
N GLU A 608 4.63 -14.34 13.28
CA GLU A 608 4.26 -13.68 14.52
C GLU A 608 5.08 -12.39 14.70
N LYS A 609 4.63 -11.52 15.62
CA LYS A 609 5.37 -10.31 15.98
C LYS A 609 6.81 -10.64 16.37
N ASN A 610 7.76 -9.81 15.93
CA ASN A 610 9.20 -9.94 16.13
C ASN A 610 9.87 -11.16 15.43
N THR A 611 9.14 -11.94 14.62
CA THR A 611 9.75 -13.02 13.84
C THR A 611 10.76 -12.46 12.83
N LEU A 612 10.41 -11.34 12.19
CA LEU A 612 11.30 -10.56 11.34
C LEU A 612 11.82 -9.36 12.14
N GLY A 613 13.13 -9.07 12.01
CA GLY A 613 13.76 -7.91 12.67
C GLY A 613 13.69 -6.61 11.86
N GLN A 614 13.20 -6.68 10.63
CA GLN A 614 13.07 -5.56 9.70
C GLN A 614 12.03 -5.90 8.63
N LEU A 615 11.63 -4.90 7.85
CA LEU A 615 10.74 -5.09 6.70
C LEU A 615 11.42 -5.92 5.61
N VAL A 616 10.81 -7.04 5.23
CA VAL A 616 11.27 -7.93 4.17
C VAL A 616 10.16 -8.13 3.15
N ASN A 617 10.50 -8.08 1.86
CA ASN A 617 9.58 -8.50 0.80
C ASN A 617 9.52 -10.03 0.76
N ILE A 618 8.47 -10.62 1.33
CA ILE A 618 8.25 -12.07 1.31
C ILE A 618 7.44 -12.40 0.06
N GLN A 619 7.96 -13.33 -0.73
CA GLN A 619 7.28 -13.85 -1.90
C GLN A 619 7.14 -15.36 -1.77
N LEU A 620 5.92 -15.86 -1.89
CA LEU A 620 5.61 -17.27 -1.90
C LEU A 620 5.29 -17.69 -3.32
N GLU A 621 5.87 -18.80 -3.77
CA GLU A 621 5.51 -19.42 -5.03
C GLU A 621 5.03 -20.85 -4.78
N LYS A 622 3.78 -21.13 -5.16
CA LYS A 622 3.23 -22.49 -5.19
C LYS A 622 3.40 -23.04 -6.59
N MET A 623 4.26 -24.06 -6.70
CA MET A 623 4.65 -24.66 -7.96
C MET A 623 4.10 -26.09 -8.03
N PRO A 624 3.37 -26.47 -9.09
CA PRO A 624 2.92 -27.83 -9.32
C PRO A 624 4.07 -28.86 -9.23
N SER A 625 3.79 -30.07 -8.75
CA SER A 625 4.81 -31.07 -8.43
C SER A 625 5.66 -31.51 -9.63
N ASP A 626 5.06 -31.59 -10.82
CA ASP A 626 5.77 -31.88 -12.08
C ASP A 626 6.76 -30.77 -12.45
N LYS A 627 6.38 -29.50 -12.25
CA LYS A 627 7.25 -28.34 -12.48
C LYS A 627 8.34 -28.24 -11.42
N GLY A 628 8.03 -28.53 -10.17
CA GLY A 628 9.01 -28.58 -9.08
C GLY A 628 10.05 -29.67 -9.30
N ASP A 629 9.63 -30.85 -9.76
CA ASP A 629 10.52 -31.95 -10.14
C ASP A 629 11.43 -31.57 -11.32
N ALA A 630 10.87 -30.90 -12.34
CA ALA A 630 11.64 -30.37 -13.46
C ALA A 630 12.66 -29.31 -12.99
N MET A 631 12.28 -28.39 -12.09
CA MET A 631 13.19 -27.41 -11.49
C MET A 631 14.35 -28.09 -10.74
N VAL A 632 14.07 -29.16 -9.98
CA VAL A 632 15.11 -29.92 -9.28
C VAL A 632 16.10 -30.54 -10.27
N LYS A 633 15.61 -31.13 -11.36
CA LYS A 633 16.44 -31.74 -12.40
C LYS A 633 17.28 -30.71 -13.17
N ASP A 634 16.67 -29.59 -13.56
CA ASP A 634 17.34 -28.50 -14.29
C ASP A 634 18.52 -27.91 -13.51
N LYS A 635 18.36 -27.80 -12.19
CA LYS A 635 19.42 -27.37 -11.27
C LYS A 635 20.48 -28.45 -10.96
N GLY A 636 20.42 -29.61 -11.62
CA GLY A 636 21.33 -30.73 -11.36
C GLY A 636 21.14 -31.35 -9.96
N GLY A 637 19.95 -31.20 -9.38
CA GLY A 637 19.52 -31.75 -8.11
C GLY A 637 18.86 -33.12 -8.23
N LYS A 638 18.55 -33.73 -7.09
CA LYS A 638 17.73 -34.94 -6.99
C LYS A 638 16.96 -34.94 -5.67
N MET A 639 15.70 -35.37 -5.69
CA MET A 639 14.87 -35.42 -4.47
C MET A 639 15.48 -36.39 -3.45
N GLY A 640 15.70 -37.65 -3.86
CA GLY A 640 16.41 -38.65 -3.05
C GLY A 640 15.75 -39.04 -1.72
N VAL A 641 14.57 -38.47 -1.41
CA VAL A 641 13.81 -38.65 -0.17
C VAL A 641 12.31 -38.78 -0.46
N GLY A 642 11.61 -39.57 0.35
CA GLY A 642 10.22 -39.97 0.14
C GLY A 642 9.97 -40.69 -1.20
N ASP A 643 8.72 -41.09 -1.42
CA ASP A 643 8.33 -41.94 -2.56
C ASP A 643 7.55 -41.16 -3.63
N GLU A 644 6.37 -40.62 -3.30
CA GLU A 644 5.54 -39.80 -4.20
C GLU A 644 5.36 -38.37 -3.69
N TYR A 645 4.93 -37.45 -4.56
CA TYR A 645 4.65 -36.06 -4.19
C TYR A 645 3.28 -35.95 -3.52
N ALA A 646 3.26 -35.58 -2.25
CA ALA A 646 2.04 -35.39 -1.47
C ALA A 646 1.56 -33.94 -1.47
N SER A 647 2.35 -32.97 -1.94
CA SER A 647 1.94 -31.57 -2.10
C SER A 647 2.55 -30.93 -3.34
N GLU A 648 2.08 -29.74 -3.69
CA GLU A 648 2.83 -28.79 -4.52
C GLU A 648 4.14 -28.39 -3.81
N PHE A 649 5.10 -27.87 -4.58
CA PHE A 649 6.29 -27.24 -4.02
C PHE A 649 5.92 -25.83 -3.53
N LEU A 650 6.42 -25.47 -2.35
CA LEU A 650 6.31 -24.13 -1.79
C LEU A 650 7.70 -23.50 -1.72
N LEU A 651 7.92 -22.44 -2.50
CA LEU A 651 9.14 -21.64 -2.43
C LEU A 651 8.85 -20.41 -1.58
N ILE A 652 9.63 -20.23 -0.51
CA ILE A 652 9.57 -19.07 0.37
C ILE A 652 10.79 -18.18 0.07
N ASN A 653 10.55 -17.06 -0.61
CA ASN A 653 11.56 -16.08 -1.00
C ASN A 653 11.61 -14.88 -0.02
N PRO A 654 12.81 -14.37 0.32
CA PRO A 654 14.12 -14.83 -0.15
C PRO A 654 14.47 -16.24 0.35
N GLN A 655 14.99 -17.13 -0.49
CA GLN A 655 15.32 -18.52 -0.07
C GLN A 655 16.40 -18.54 1.03
N ALA A 656 17.25 -17.52 1.03
CA ALA A 656 18.26 -17.27 2.04
C ALA A 656 17.69 -16.72 3.37
N LEU A 657 16.39 -16.42 3.46
CA LEU A 657 15.75 -15.89 4.68
C LEU A 657 16.10 -16.77 5.88
N ARG A 658 16.54 -16.12 6.97
CA ARG A 658 16.75 -16.71 8.28
C ARG A 658 16.12 -15.80 9.32
N THR A 659 15.34 -16.36 10.23
CA THR A 659 14.65 -15.63 11.30
C THR A 659 15.15 -16.11 12.65
N ARG A 660 15.00 -15.29 13.69
CA ARG A 660 15.37 -15.68 15.06
C ARG A 660 14.32 -16.61 15.66
N GLU A 661 13.05 -16.20 15.53
CA GLU A 661 11.89 -17.00 15.88
C GLU A 661 11.40 -17.81 14.68
N LYS A 662 10.69 -18.91 14.95
CA LYS A 662 10.06 -19.70 13.89
C LYS A 662 8.75 -19.04 13.44
N PHE A 663 8.48 -19.10 12.14
CA PHE A 663 7.18 -18.79 11.55
C PHE A 663 6.42 -20.08 11.22
N SER A 664 5.10 -19.97 11.10
CA SER A 664 4.22 -21.10 10.84
C SER A 664 3.91 -21.22 9.34
N VAL A 665 3.88 -22.44 8.84
CA VAL A 665 3.54 -22.77 7.44
C VAL A 665 2.45 -23.82 7.45
N LYS A 666 1.41 -23.60 6.64
CA LYS A 666 0.36 -24.58 6.36
C LYS A 666 0.20 -24.73 4.85
N LEU A 667 0.30 -25.95 4.36
CA LEU A 667 0.26 -26.28 2.94
C LEU A 667 -0.72 -27.42 2.68
N GLY A 668 -1.58 -27.28 1.67
CA GLY A 668 -2.51 -28.32 1.27
C GLY A 668 -1.80 -29.57 0.71
N ILE A 669 -2.37 -30.73 1.00
CA ILE A 669 -1.93 -32.04 0.50
C ILE A 669 -2.85 -32.46 -0.66
N VAL A 670 -2.31 -33.22 -1.61
CA VAL A 670 -3.06 -33.80 -2.72
C VAL A 670 -4.13 -34.76 -2.17
N ARG A 671 -5.38 -34.64 -2.65
CA ARG A 671 -6.49 -35.49 -2.21
C ARG A 671 -6.21 -36.97 -2.52
N GLY A 672 -6.58 -37.85 -1.59
CA GLY A 672 -6.49 -39.30 -1.77
C GLY A 672 -5.17 -39.93 -1.34
N VAL A 673 -4.22 -39.15 -0.81
CA VAL A 673 -3.01 -39.69 -0.18
C VAL A 673 -3.37 -40.34 1.15
N THR A 674 -3.15 -41.65 1.28
CA THR A 674 -3.40 -42.45 2.50
C THR A 674 -2.12 -42.86 3.24
N ASP A 675 -0.97 -42.69 2.59
CA ASP A 675 0.34 -43.03 3.17
C ASP A 675 0.77 -41.99 4.21
N ASP A 676 1.74 -42.37 5.06
CA ASP A 676 2.40 -41.43 5.97
C ASP A 676 3.09 -40.33 5.15
N ILE A 677 3.01 -39.08 5.60
CA ILE A 677 3.54 -37.92 4.90
C ILE A 677 4.67 -37.30 5.71
N GLU A 678 5.77 -37.00 5.04
CA GLU A 678 6.87 -36.23 5.61
C GLU A 678 7.11 -34.96 4.81
N MET A 679 7.38 -33.86 5.53
CA MET A 679 7.75 -32.58 4.93
C MET A 679 9.27 -32.51 4.75
N TYR A 680 9.71 -32.04 3.58
CA TYR A 680 11.12 -31.88 3.25
C TYR A 680 11.42 -30.44 2.82
N ARG A 681 12.63 -29.98 3.17
CA ARG A 681 13.16 -28.66 2.80
C ARG A 681 14.53 -28.81 2.15
N SER A 682 14.77 -28.13 1.04
CA SER A 682 16.13 -28.00 0.52
C SER A 682 16.89 -26.83 1.15
N ALA A 683 18.16 -27.04 1.49
CA ALA A 683 19.03 -26.00 2.05
C ALA A 683 19.80 -25.20 0.99
N ASP A 684 19.82 -25.67 -0.27
CA ASP A 684 20.58 -25.10 -1.39
C ASP A 684 19.62 -24.65 -2.50
N SER A 685 19.43 -23.33 -2.63
CA SER A 685 18.60 -22.74 -3.67
C SER A 685 19.20 -22.85 -5.07
N GLU A 686 20.49 -23.11 -5.19
CA GLU A 686 21.21 -23.15 -6.46
C GLU A 686 21.11 -24.52 -7.10
N ASN A 687 21.40 -25.61 -6.36
CA ASN A 687 21.49 -26.95 -6.96
C ASN A 687 20.44 -27.97 -6.47
N LEU A 688 19.67 -27.67 -5.41
CA LEU A 688 18.60 -28.54 -4.88
C LEU A 688 19.00 -30.03 -4.67
N ARG A 689 20.27 -30.27 -4.30
CA ARG A 689 20.85 -31.62 -4.15
C ARG A 689 20.57 -32.29 -2.82
N THR A 690 20.29 -31.49 -1.78
CA THR A 690 20.16 -31.99 -0.41
C THR A 690 18.83 -31.56 0.17
N TRP A 691 18.09 -32.53 0.68
CA TRP A 691 16.78 -32.38 1.29
C TRP A 691 16.81 -32.85 2.73
N TYR A 692 16.24 -32.04 3.62
CA TYR A 692 16.19 -32.31 5.05
C TYR A 692 14.74 -32.48 5.47
N LYS A 693 14.47 -33.53 6.25
CA LYS A 693 13.16 -33.70 6.89
C LYS A 693 12.91 -32.51 7.83
N VAL A 694 11.73 -31.91 7.71
CA VAL A 694 11.31 -30.80 8.58
C VAL A 694 10.75 -31.40 9.88
N PRO A 695 11.39 -31.15 11.03
CA PRO A 695 10.95 -31.73 12.30
C PRO A 695 9.64 -31.10 12.75
N GLY A 696 8.78 -31.91 13.38
CA GLY A 696 7.50 -31.44 13.94
C GLY A 696 6.42 -31.11 12.90
N ALA A 697 6.62 -31.47 11.63
CA ALA A 697 5.56 -31.42 10.64
C ALA A 697 4.45 -32.43 11.02
N SER A 698 3.21 -31.98 10.97
CA SER A 698 2.03 -32.78 11.29
C SER A 698 0.98 -32.60 10.20
N VAL A 699 0.18 -33.64 9.96
CA VAL A 699 -0.90 -33.61 8.97
C VAL A 699 -2.22 -33.63 9.72
N ASN A 700 -3.09 -32.68 9.41
CA ASN A 700 -4.46 -32.63 9.91
C ASN A 700 -5.39 -32.14 8.79
N GLU A 701 -6.53 -32.80 8.59
CA GLU A 701 -7.58 -32.39 7.64
C GLU A 701 -7.07 -32.05 6.22
N GLY A 702 -6.09 -32.82 5.71
CA GLY A 702 -5.53 -32.61 4.37
C GLY A 702 -4.57 -31.43 4.26
N VAL A 703 -4.09 -30.89 5.39
CA VAL A 703 -3.10 -29.81 5.45
C VAL A 703 -1.91 -30.27 6.27
N VAL A 704 -0.70 -30.09 5.71
CA VAL A 704 0.54 -30.25 6.47
C VAL A 704 0.91 -28.93 7.14
N SER A 705 1.09 -28.97 8.46
CA SER A 705 1.43 -27.84 9.31
C SER A 705 2.81 -28.04 9.93
N PHE A 706 3.66 -27.01 9.86
CA PHE A 706 4.98 -27.03 10.49
C PHE A 706 5.46 -25.62 10.85
N GLN A 707 6.52 -25.54 11.65
CA GLN A 707 7.20 -24.29 11.97
C GLN A 707 8.65 -24.31 11.48
N THR A 708 9.14 -23.19 10.96
CA THR A 708 10.50 -23.07 10.43
C THR A 708 11.04 -21.66 10.64
N ASP A 709 12.36 -21.54 10.73
CA ASP A 709 13.09 -20.28 10.84
C ASP A 709 13.76 -19.88 9.51
N LYS A 710 13.41 -20.56 8.41
CA LYS A 710 14.16 -20.46 7.15
C LYS A 710 13.25 -20.34 5.93
N GLY A 711 13.66 -19.50 4.98
CA GLY A 711 13.17 -19.59 3.61
C GLY A 711 13.66 -20.85 2.90
N GLY A 712 13.33 -20.98 1.62
CA GLY A 712 13.79 -22.08 0.77
C GLY A 712 12.66 -22.81 0.05
N VAL A 713 12.99 -23.99 -0.47
CA VAL A 713 12.06 -24.84 -1.22
C VAL A 713 11.56 -25.96 -0.32
N TYR A 714 10.24 -26.08 -0.19
CA TYR A 714 9.54 -27.06 0.64
C TYR A 714 8.64 -27.95 -0.21
N VAL A 715 8.52 -29.23 0.16
CA VAL A 715 7.60 -30.17 -0.47
C VAL A 715 7.25 -31.31 0.49
N ALA A 716 5.99 -31.73 0.52
CA ALA A 716 5.55 -32.91 1.23
C ALA A 716 5.67 -34.15 0.32
N ARG A 717 6.16 -35.26 0.87
CA ARG A 717 6.32 -36.53 0.16
C ARG A 717 5.67 -37.66 0.95
N THR A 718 5.13 -38.65 0.26
CA THR A 718 4.69 -39.89 0.90
C THR A 718 5.91 -40.69 1.36
N VAL A 719 5.74 -41.46 2.42
CA VAL A 719 6.78 -42.34 2.96
C VAL A 719 6.15 -43.68 3.27
N THR A 720 6.61 -44.70 2.56
CA THR A 720 6.15 -46.06 2.82
C THR A 720 6.80 -46.60 4.10
N ASN A 721 6.00 -47.10 5.05
CA ASN A 721 6.53 -47.75 6.24
C ASN A 721 7.08 -49.15 5.90
N LYS A 722 8.32 -49.18 5.40
CA LYS A 722 9.01 -50.40 4.95
C LYS A 722 9.15 -51.44 6.08
N ALA A 723 9.18 -51.02 7.34
CA ALA A 723 9.23 -51.92 8.50
C ALA A 723 7.89 -52.62 8.75
N ALA A 724 6.78 -51.91 8.63
CA ALA A 724 5.44 -52.50 8.72
C ALA A 724 5.20 -53.50 7.57
N ILE A 725 5.58 -53.13 6.34
CA ILE A 725 5.46 -54.03 5.18
C ILE A 725 6.36 -55.26 5.34
N ALA A 726 7.62 -55.08 5.74
CA ALA A 726 8.51 -56.22 6.00
C ALA A 726 7.95 -57.12 7.11
N GLY A 727 7.40 -56.55 8.19
CA GLY A 727 6.75 -57.30 9.25
C GLY A 727 5.55 -58.12 8.76
N ILE A 728 4.68 -57.53 7.93
CA ILE A 728 3.53 -58.21 7.33
C ILE A 728 4.00 -59.33 6.38
N VAL A 729 4.98 -59.05 5.52
CA VAL A 729 5.52 -60.03 4.58
C VAL A 729 6.17 -61.20 5.33
N ILE A 730 6.96 -60.92 6.36
CA ILE A 730 7.56 -61.94 7.23
C ILE A 730 6.46 -62.77 7.92
N ALA A 731 5.42 -62.13 8.46
CA ALA A 731 4.29 -62.83 9.06
C ALA A 731 3.56 -63.74 8.05
N CYS A 732 3.29 -63.26 6.84
CA CYS A 732 2.69 -64.05 5.77
C CYS A 732 3.58 -65.24 5.35
N VAL A 733 4.89 -65.04 5.25
CA VAL A 733 5.85 -66.12 4.94
C VAL A 733 5.90 -67.16 6.06
N ILE A 734 5.92 -66.73 7.33
CA ILE A 734 5.86 -67.65 8.48
C ILE A 734 4.56 -68.46 8.44
N ILE A 735 3.41 -67.83 8.17
CA ILE A 735 2.12 -68.53 8.04
C ILE A 735 2.17 -69.55 6.90
N LEU A 736 2.72 -69.20 5.74
CA LEU A 736 2.85 -70.12 4.60
C LEU A 736 3.79 -71.30 4.90
N VAL A 737 4.89 -71.06 5.63
CA VAL A 737 5.81 -72.11 6.08
C VAL A 737 5.15 -73.03 7.11
N ILE A 738 4.36 -72.47 8.05
CA ILE A 738 3.58 -73.26 9.00
C ILE A 738 2.54 -74.10 8.26
N ILE A 739 1.76 -73.53 7.34
CA ILE A 739 0.78 -74.27 6.55
C ILE A 739 1.46 -75.36 5.71
N GLY A 740 2.51 -75.02 4.96
CA GLY A 740 3.26 -75.97 4.14
C GLY A 740 3.93 -77.08 4.96
N GLY A 741 4.54 -76.72 6.09
CA GLY A 741 5.14 -77.65 7.04
C GLY A 741 4.11 -78.56 7.71
N THR A 742 2.94 -78.02 8.05
CA THR A 742 1.81 -78.76 8.63
C THR A 742 1.24 -79.74 7.62
N VAL A 743 1.03 -79.31 6.37
CA VAL A 743 0.59 -80.17 5.25
C VAL A 743 1.62 -81.28 4.99
N PHE A 744 2.92 -80.96 4.97
CA PHE A 744 3.98 -81.94 4.76
C PHE A 744 4.09 -82.94 5.93
N TYR A 745 4.00 -82.45 7.17
CA TYR A 745 4.00 -83.27 8.38
C TYR A 745 2.85 -84.27 8.38
N PHE A 746 1.62 -83.82 8.10
CA PHE A 746 0.46 -84.71 8.05
C PHE A 746 0.43 -85.62 6.82
N ARG A 747 1.11 -85.26 5.72
CA ARG A 747 1.35 -86.17 4.59
C ARG A 747 2.27 -87.33 4.97
N LYS A 748 3.25 -87.09 5.84
CA LYS A 748 4.24 -88.09 6.28
C LYS A 748 3.78 -88.89 7.52
N HIS A 749 2.84 -88.33 8.28
CA HIS A 749 2.22 -88.92 9.47
C HIS A 749 0.69 -88.89 9.39
N PRO A 750 0.07 -89.66 8.47
CA PRO A 750 -1.38 -89.67 8.28
C PRO A 750 -2.15 -90.18 9.52
N ASP A 751 -1.52 -91.03 10.33
CA ASP A 751 -2.00 -91.56 11.61
C ASP A 751 -2.31 -90.44 12.64
N LYS A 752 -1.48 -89.41 12.69
CA LYS A 752 -1.67 -88.24 13.57
C LYS A 752 -2.79 -87.31 13.10
N LEU A 753 -3.03 -87.21 11.79
CA LEU A 753 -4.17 -86.46 11.24
C LEU A 753 -5.51 -87.11 11.65
N THR A 754 -5.56 -88.46 11.66
CA THR A 754 -6.71 -89.22 12.18
C THR A 754 -6.97 -88.98 13.67
N GLN A 755 -5.93 -88.82 14.49
CA GLN A 755 -6.04 -88.49 15.92
C GLN A 755 -6.61 -87.08 16.17
N ILE A 756 -6.28 -86.11 15.31
CA ILE A 756 -6.83 -84.75 15.40
C ILE A 756 -8.29 -84.73 14.96
N ASN A 757 -8.65 -85.45 13.89
CA ASN A 757 -10.05 -85.59 13.48
C ASN A 757 -10.91 -86.29 14.54
N THR A 758 -10.36 -87.26 15.28
CA THR A 758 -11.06 -87.88 16.42
C THR A 758 -11.21 -86.90 17.60
N SER A 759 -10.19 -86.09 17.91
CA SER A 759 -10.29 -85.04 18.93
C SER A 759 -11.28 -83.92 18.58
N ILE A 760 -11.35 -83.47 17.32
CA ILE A 760 -12.34 -82.46 16.87
C ILE A 760 -13.76 -83.04 16.89
N SER A 761 -13.93 -84.34 16.57
CA SER A 761 -15.22 -85.03 16.72
C SER A 761 -15.66 -85.16 18.19
N ASN A 762 -14.70 -85.25 19.13
CA ASN A 762 -14.97 -85.28 20.57
C ASN A 762 -15.27 -83.90 21.15
N VAL A 763 -14.66 -82.83 20.63
CA VAL A 763 -15.00 -81.44 21.00
C VAL A 763 -16.37 -81.03 20.45
N CYS A 764 -16.75 -81.47 19.24
CA CYS A 764 -18.12 -81.29 18.73
C CYS A 764 -19.18 -82.11 19.49
N ARG A 765 -18.81 -83.16 20.25
CA ARG A 765 -19.71 -83.86 21.18
C ARG A 765 -19.83 -83.14 22.53
N SER A 766 -18.80 -82.44 22.98
CA SER A 766 -18.82 -81.65 24.23
C SER A 766 -19.64 -80.36 24.12
N CYS A 767 -19.84 -79.80 22.92
CA CYS A 767 -20.69 -78.62 22.70
C CYS A 767 -22.20 -78.94 22.51
N LYS A 768 -22.64 -80.19 22.76
CA LYS A 768 -24.04 -80.62 22.68
C LYS A 768 -24.64 -81.08 24.02
N SER A 769 -23.99 -80.82 25.16
CA SER A 769 -24.50 -81.23 26.48
C SER A 769 -24.54 -80.13 27.56
N GLU A 770 -24.60 -78.86 27.19
CA GLU A 770 -25.13 -77.82 28.08
C GLU A 770 -26.16 -76.99 27.30
N VAL A 771 -27.42 -77.39 27.50
CA VAL A 771 -28.63 -76.54 27.45
C VAL A 771 -28.91 -76.13 28.88
#